data_AF-A0A317LPN5-F1
#
_entry.id   AF-A0A317LPN5-F1
#
_cell.length_a   1.000
_cell.length_b   1.000
_cell.length_c   1.000
_cell.angle_alpha   90.00
_cell.angle_beta   90.00
_cell.angle_gamma   90.00
#
_symmetry.space_group_name_H-M   'P 1'
#
loop_
_entity.id
_entity.type
_entity.pdbx_description
1 polymer ?
#
loop_
_entity_poly.entity_id
_entity_poly.type
_entity_poly.pdbx_seq_one_letter_code
_entity_poly.pdbx_strand_id
1 'polypeptide(L)'
;MNAVSPICLVDLAPALRWSRSPDVAPLLHHDRLIDGWWHSLPVTRVLDIAGPPWLANGLARLAVEHWGHIALSEFLPSLRTQHVDCSDLAEPVRGAVFATAGDWDRLIASSPQEMHEWRLPGCGVLDIVSTVAWRALQPCCELPGGPTPSPALMTEAVRTIAHWLPDSAPEHVRSALDYLETATGTGDAPEGDGDSEDPANPPQTPATRAIRTLRALRAQRDQEQPSAEHVEQRPAPVAEAPAAVGGMVSSAAMIPGSVLSAEAVSSEAAAPTTSGVGDLRSQFRSSLLGPGRTLRRPSFSRTKAPSPERVEEPPAPVLGQHPLVDQVEEMFRSWPELERTVAAERLFATDPISIRVLSEQISVDVTEIRGAQRKVEERLLRWLGSPEGAAITRHLRELSEQLGSATTIDRLINAHPDHPVDVPTLHTPLWRVIITLFTDRRMHNGWLIADDPNKLRWQTRELLGDAPNLTEAGIRLGRIGIRQQELRAWLLSTPGVSLRDGQVYVDTSVPMEAPGDGHSTEGSGATTENGLPIRRRPDGQPGPEPATHAPEHIHHHRPEPEQGGFVPGLPSVPLAPPPVPPLAHPAHPAHPGHPGHAAPVRPGASDPAASARCFRAPDGRWWHRIDITADHLNGAPVAVPTGYATHLGLQPGRLLCLTAPGADLLVLVWRDQPAFDSLRPLLRRQAAQPGDRMFITVSGDRLDARKLPAGDLSGHPPAARALHLIGYTAPAATEEALRILSRRITDNGDESLSDPQALLEALSMRGDEDIAGELRSAMFATH
;
A
#
# COMPACT_ATOMS: atom_id res chain seq x y z
N MET A 1 18.82 8.78 -0.05
CA MET A 1 18.71 7.37 0.39
C MET A 1 17.24 7.06 0.57
N ASN A 2 16.73 6.09 -0.19
CA ASN A 2 15.30 5.82 -0.26
C ASN A 2 14.89 4.93 0.93
N ALA A 3 14.19 5.51 1.90
CA ALA A 3 13.48 4.74 2.91
C ALA A 3 12.21 4.14 2.25
N VAL A 4 12.41 3.09 1.46
CA VAL A 4 11.31 2.35 0.82
C VAL A 4 10.50 1.69 1.92
N SER A 5 9.28 2.17 2.15
CA SER A 5 8.30 1.45 2.97
C SER A 5 8.14 0.05 2.37
N PRO A 6 8.21 -1.04 3.17
CA PRO A 6 8.20 -2.39 2.62
C PRO A 6 6.82 -2.77 2.08
N ILE A 7 6.60 -2.49 0.81
CA ILE A 7 5.48 -2.95 -0.03
C ILE A 7 5.52 -4.49 -0.02
N CYS A 8 4.44 -5.15 0.40
CA CYS A 8 4.26 -6.60 0.28
C CYS A 8 3.67 -6.94 -1.11
N LEU A 9 3.68 -8.21 -1.52
CA LEU A 9 3.18 -8.55 -2.87
C LEU A 9 1.69 -8.23 -3.03
N VAL A 10 0.89 -8.37 -1.97
CA VAL A 10 -0.52 -7.96 -1.97
C VAL A 10 -0.76 -6.46 -2.15
N ASP A 11 0.26 -5.61 -1.93
CA ASP A 11 0.17 -4.17 -2.20
C ASP A 11 0.50 -3.88 -3.69
N LEU A 12 1.27 -4.75 -4.34
CA LEU A 12 1.59 -4.67 -5.77
C LEU A 12 0.50 -5.32 -6.64
N ALA A 13 -0.07 -6.44 -6.19
CA ALA A 13 -1.14 -7.19 -6.83
C ALA A 13 -2.33 -7.37 -5.86
N PRO A 14 -3.22 -6.35 -5.72
CA PRO A 14 -4.29 -6.35 -4.71
C PRO A 14 -5.23 -7.55 -4.75
N ALA A 15 -5.43 -8.16 -5.93
CA ALA A 15 -6.25 -9.37 -6.10
C ALA A 15 -5.83 -10.52 -5.15
N LEU A 16 -4.55 -10.59 -4.77
CA LEU A 16 -4.04 -11.60 -3.85
C LEU A 16 -4.58 -11.48 -2.42
N ARG A 17 -5.00 -10.28 -1.98
CA ARG A 17 -5.53 -10.03 -0.61
C ARG A 17 -6.76 -10.88 -0.28
N TRP A 18 -7.52 -11.31 -1.29
CA TRP A 18 -8.73 -12.13 -1.15
C TRP A 18 -8.56 -13.55 -1.71
N SER A 19 -7.35 -13.91 -2.12
CA SER A 19 -7.05 -15.26 -2.61
C SER A 19 -6.95 -16.26 -1.46
N ARG A 20 -7.32 -17.53 -1.72
CA ARG A 20 -7.06 -18.60 -0.75
C ARG A 20 -5.60 -19.04 -0.91
N SER A 21 -4.88 -19.11 0.20
CA SER A 21 -3.48 -19.57 0.21
C SER A 21 -3.21 -20.85 -0.61
N PRO A 22 -4.02 -21.95 -0.55
CA PRO A 22 -3.79 -23.14 -1.38
C PRO A 22 -3.92 -22.93 -2.89
N ASP A 23 -4.64 -21.90 -3.35
CA ASP A 23 -4.79 -21.62 -4.78
C ASP A 23 -3.56 -20.87 -5.33
N VAL A 24 -2.89 -20.07 -4.50
CA VAL A 24 -1.76 -19.20 -4.88
C VAL A 24 -0.39 -19.82 -4.52
N ALA A 25 -0.31 -20.58 -3.44
CA ALA A 25 0.91 -21.21 -2.97
C ALA A 25 1.65 -22.03 -4.06
N PRO A 26 0.99 -22.84 -4.92
CA PRO A 26 1.69 -23.61 -5.96
C PRO A 26 2.41 -22.75 -7.01
N LEU A 27 2.01 -21.48 -7.18
CA LEU A 27 2.58 -20.55 -8.16
C LEU A 27 3.62 -19.61 -7.57
N LEU A 28 3.57 -19.38 -6.26
CA LEU A 28 4.50 -18.52 -5.51
C LEU A 28 5.40 -19.31 -4.54
N HIS A 29 5.42 -20.64 -4.63
CA HIS A 29 6.32 -21.49 -3.83
C HIS A 29 7.79 -21.25 -4.20
N HIS A 30 8.64 -21.17 -3.19
CA HIS A 30 10.09 -21.06 -3.34
C HIS A 30 10.76 -21.49 -2.04
N ASP A 31 11.66 -22.47 -2.07
CA ASP A 31 12.21 -23.14 -0.88
C ASP A 31 12.91 -22.20 0.12
N ARG A 32 13.38 -21.04 -0.36
CA ARG A 32 14.04 -20.03 0.49
C ARG A 32 13.05 -19.06 1.16
N LEU A 33 11.82 -18.95 0.66
CA LEU A 33 10.78 -18.07 1.22
C LEU A 33 10.01 -18.79 2.36
N ILE A 34 8.82 -18.30 2.67
CA ILE A 34 7.90 -18.84 3.68
C ILE A 34 6.53 -19.05 3.03
N ASP A 35 5.69 -19.90 3.61
CA ASP A 35 4.28 -19.96 3.23
C ASP A 35 3.59 -18.60 3.49
N GLY A 36 2.70 -18.16 2.60
CA GLY A 36 1.99 -16.88 2.77
C GLY A 36 2.89 -15.63 2.69
N TRP A 37 4.10 -15.74 2.13
CA TRP A 37 5.07 -14.63 2.08
C TRP A 37 4.51 -13.37 1.41
N TRP A 38 3.59 -13.52 0.46
CA TRP A 38 3.00 -12.41 -0.30
C TRP A 38 2.24 -11.41 0.60
N HIS A 39 1.78 -11.83 1.78
CA HIS A 39 1.18 -10.96 2.79
C HIS A 39 2.20 -10.27 3.70
N SER A 40 3.39 -10.86 3.91
CA SER A 40 4.19 -10.65 5.12
C SER A 40 5.68 -10.33 4.89
N LEU A 41 6.19 -10.56 3.67
CA LEU A 41 7.55 -10.19 3.27
C LEU A 41 7.58 -8.99 2.32
N PRO A 42 8.53 -8.05 2.51
CA PRO A 42 8.77 -6.97 1.55
C PRO A 42 9.13 -7.52 0.16
N VAL A 43 8.54 -6.97 -0.91
CA VAL A 43 8.88 -7.34 -2.30
C VAL A 43 10.37 -7.13 -2.59
N THR A 44 10.98 -6.05 -2.07
CA THR A 44 12.44 -5.84 -2.12
C THR A 44 13.23 -7.05 -1.59
N ARG A 45 12.80 -7.60 -0.45
CA ARG A 45 13.46 -8.74 0.20
C ARG A 45 13.24 -10.04 -0.56
N VAL A 46 12.09 -10.19 -1.20
CA VAL A 46 11.78 -11.35 -2.06
C VAL A 46 12.65 -11.31 -3.32
N LEU A 47 12.83 -10.13 -3.91
CA LEU A 47 13.69 -9.90 -5.06
C LEU A 47 15.17 -10.20 -4.74
N ASP A 48 15.65 -9.90 -3.52
CA ASP A 48 16.99 -10.31 -3.05
C ASP A 48 17.16 -11.85 -2.96
N ILE A 49 16.08 -12.59 -2.69
CA ILE A 49 16.12 -14.01 -2.33
C ILE A 49 15.87 -14.93 -3.53
N ALA A 50 14.90 -14.59 -4.37
CA ALA A 50 14.41 -15.39 -5.48
C ALA A 50 14.62 -14.74 -6.86
N GLY A 51 14.97 -13.44 -6.90
CA GLY A 51 15.28 -12.72 -8.12
C GLY A 51 14.05 -12.14 -8.86
N PRO A 52 14.23 -11.04 -9.62
CA PRO A 52 13.18 -10.49 -10.49
C PRO A 52 12.60 -11.45 -11.55
N PRO A 53 13.37 -12.33 -12.22
CA PRO A 53 12.81 -13.21 -13.26
C PRO A 53 11.77 -14.17 -12.69
N TRP A 54 12.09 -14.82 -11.57
CA TRP A 54 11.16 -15.74 -10.89
C TRP A 54 9.86 -15.04 -10.50
N LEU A 55 9.94 -13.88 -9.82
CA LEU A 55 8.76 -13.19 -9.33
C LEU A 55 7.87 -12.67 -10.47
N ALA A 56 8.46 -12.10 -11.52
CA ALA A 56 7.71 -11.64 -12.69
C ALA A 56 7.02 -12.81 -13.43
N ASN A 57 7.67 -13.98 -13.51
CA ASN A 57 7.05 -15.17 -14.07
C ASN A 57 5.90 -15.69 -13.17
N GLY A 58 6.08 -15.75 -11.85
CA GLY A 58 5.05 -16.15 -10.90
C GLY A 58 3.81 -15.24 -10.95
N LEU A 59 4.00 -13.93 -11.00
CA LEU A 59 2.92 -12.94 -11.22
C LEU A 59 2.20 -13.15 -12.56
N ALA A 60 2.92 -13.48 -13.62
CA ALA A 60 2.32 -13.75 -14.92
C ALA A 60 1.51 -15.05 -14.95
N ARG A 61 1.99 -16.10 -14.29
CA ARG A 61 1.24 -17.35 -14.09
C ARG A 61 -0.04 -17.11 -13.31
N LEU A 62 0.00 -16.37 -12.20
CA LEU A 62 -1.20 -15.97 -11.45
C LEU A 62 -2.21 -15.22 -12.33
N ALA A 63 -1.74 -14.22 -13.09
CA ALA A 63 -2.58 -13.44 -14.00
C ALA A 63 -3.24 -14.33 -15.07
N VAL A 64 -2.51 -15.27 -15.67
CA VAL A 64 -3.02 -16.16 -16.73
C VAL A 64 -3.93 -17.27 -16.16
N GLU A 65 -3.51 -17.96 -15.11
CA GLU A 65 -4.15 -19.18 -14.59
C GLU A 65 -5.35 -18.88 -13.68
N HIS A 66 -5.31 -17.83 -12.86
CA HIS A 66 -6.36 -17.51 -11.89
C HIS A 66 -7.16 -16.23 -12.20
N TRP A 67 -6.53 -15.21 -12.80
CA TRP A 67 -7.15 -13.91 -13.07
C TRP A 67 -7.25 -13.55 -14.56
N GLY A 68 -7.30 -14.57 -15.44
CA GLY A 68 -7.20 -14.35 -16.89
C GLY A 68 -8.27 -13.45 -17.52
N HIS A 69 -9.36 -13.17 -16.80
CA HIS A 69 -10.46 -12.28 -17.20
C HIS A 69 -10.25 -10.80 -16.78
N ILE A 70 -9.21 -10.50 -15.99
CA ILE A 70 -8.92 -9.16 -15.47
C ILE A 70 -7.85 -8.49 -16.34
N ALA A 71 -7.98 -7.19 -16.59
CA ALA A 71 -6.98 -6.41 -17.33
C ALA A 71 -5.65 -6.35 -16.55
N LEU A 72 -4.50 -6.38 -17.24
CA LEU A 72 -3.19 -6.38 -16.56
C LEU A 72 -3.00 -5.16 -15.63
N SER A 73 -3.52 -3.99 -16.02
CA SER A 73 -3.51 -2.75 -15.23
C SER A 73 -4.51 -2.72 -14.07
N GLU A 74 -5.38 -3.72 -13.93
CA GLU A 74 -6.21 -3.94 -12.74
C GLU A 74 -5.58 -4.98 -11.80
N PHE A 75 -4.98 -6.03 -12.37
CA PHE A 75 -4.22 -7.02 -11.61
C PHE A 75 -2.93 -6.44 -10.99
N LEU A 76 -2.23 -5.57 -11.73
CA LEU A 76 -1.03 -4.83 -11.31
C LEU A 76 -1.22 -3.31 -11.51
N PRO A 77 -1.85 -2.60 -10.56
CA PRO A 77 -2.19 -1.18 -10.70
C PRO A 77 -0.98 -0.25 -10.92
N SER A 78 0.21 -0.67 -10.50
CA SER A 78 1.47 0.09 -10.70
C SER A 78 1.82 0.30 -12.17
N LEU A 79 1.27 -0.49 -13.10
CA LEU A 79 1.48 -0.33 -14.53
C LEU A 79 0.88 0.98 -15.08
N ARG A 80 -0.19 1.51 -14.46
CA ARG A 80 -0.91 2.72 -14.91
C ARG A 80 -0.09 4.00 -14.80
N THR A 81 0.97 4.00 -13.98
CA THR A 81 1.87 5.16 -13.80
C THR A 81 3.17 5.01 -14.60
N GLN A 82 3.31 3.94 -15.38
CA GLN A 82 4.49 3.68 -16.20
C GLN A 82 4.23 4.05 -17.65
N HIS A 83 5.03 4.97 -18.19
CA HIS A 83 5.12 5.22 -19.62
C HIS A 83 6.28 4.40 -20.18
N VAL A 84 5.96 3.36 -20.94
CA VAL A 84 6.94 2.46 -21.58
C VAL A 84 6.77 2.55 -23.09
N ASP A 85 7.86 2.82 -23.81
CA ASP A 85 7.86 2.66 -25.27
C ASP A 85 7.92 1.17 -25.60
N CYS A 86 7.03 0.69 -26.48
CA CYS A 86 7.05 -0.70 -26.92
C CYS A 86 8.33 -1.05 -27.70
N SER A 87 9.12 -0.07 -28.18
CA SER A 87 10.47 -0.31 -28.71
C SER A 87 11.42 -0.95 -27.69
N ASP A 88 11.21 -0.66 -26.41
CA ASP A 88 12.03 -1.09 -25.26
C ASP A 88 11.66 -2.49 -24.77
N LEU A 89 10.85 -3.25 -25.52
CA LEU A 89 10.59 -4.66 -25.26
C LEU A 89 11.60 -5.52 -26.05
N ALA A 90 12.02 -6.65 -25.50
CA ALA A 90 12.87 -7.60 -26.23
C ALA A 90 12.06 -8.36 -27.30
N GLU A 91 12.74 -8.83 -28.34
CA GLU A 91 12.15 -9.82 -29.24
C GLU A 91 12.07 -11.20 -28.55
N PRO A 92 11.06 -12.03 -28.85
CA PRO A 92 9.95 -11.85 -29.81
C PRO A 92 8.75 -11.01 -29.32
N VAL A 93 8.71 -10.64 -28.04
CA VAL A 93 7.53 -9.97 -27.43
C VAL A 93 7.23 -8.63 -28.09
N ARG A 94 8.27 -7.84 -28.41
CA ARG A 94 8.14 -6.58 -29.14
C ARG A 94 7.39 -6.73 -30.46
N GLY A 95 7.83 -7.64 -31.34
CA GLY A 95 7.18 -7.88 -32.62
C GLY A 95 5.72 -8.34 -32.48
N ALA A 96 5.41 -9.12 -31.44
CA ALA A 96 4.04 -9.53 -31.14
C ALA A 96 3.16 -8.35 -30.66
N VAL A 97 3.64 -7.55 -29.71
CA VAL A 97 2.92 -6.37 -29.19
C VAL A 97 2.62 -5.35 -30.28
N PHE A 98 3.58 -5.03 -31.15
CA PHE A 98 3.36 -4.13 -32.30
C PHE A 98 2.34 -4.68 -33.30
N ALA A 99 2.20 -6.00 -33.44
CA ALA A 99 1.25 -6.62 -34.34
C ALA A 99 -0.20 -6.68 -33.79
N THR A 100 -0.39 -6.46 -32.47
CA THR A 100 -1.67 -6.74 -31.80
C THR A 100 -2.21 -5.54 -31.01
N ALA A 101 -1.58 -5.21 -29.88
CA ALA A 101 -1.93 -4.08 -29.02
C ALA A 101 -1.54 -2.75 -29.67
N GLY A 102 -0.35 -2.69 -30.28
CA GLY A 102 0.21 -1.51 -30.95
C GLY A 102 0.94 -0.56 -29.99
N ASP A 103 0.37 -0.31 -28.81
CA ASP A 103 0.92 0.55 -27.76
C ASP A 103 0.82 -0.08 -26.36
N TRP A 104 1.46 0.56 -25.38
CA TRP A 104 1.52 0.11 -23.99
C TRP A 104 0.19 0.23 -23.27
N ASP A 105 -0.55 1.34 -23.47
CA ASP A 105 -1.82 1.59 -22.78
C ASP A 105 -2.86 0.51 -23.13
N ARG A 106 -2.96 0.15 -24.41
CA ARG A 106 -3.83 -0.94 -24.88
C ARG A 106 -3.33 -2.31 -24.44
N LEU A 107 -2.01 -2.51 -24.34
CA LEU A 107 -1.44 -3.74 -23.81
C LEU A 107 -1.84 -3.97 -22.34
N ILE A 108 -1.71 -2.95 -21.48
CA ILE A 108 -2.04 -3.06 -20.05
C ILE A 108 -3.56 -2.98 -19.78
N ALA A 109 -4.35 -2.42 -20.69
CA ALA A 109 -5.81 -2.43 -20.63
C ALA A 109 -6.44 -3.78 -21.05
N SER A 110 -5.68 -4.66 -21.68
CA SER A 110 -6.15 -5.97 -22.13
C SER A 110 -6.03 -7.05 -21.04
N SER A 111 -6.95 -8.00 -21.04
CA SER A 111 -6.92 -9.19 -20.18
C SER A 111 -6.16 -10.36 -20.84
N PRO A 112 -5.56 -11.28 -20.06
CA PRO A 112 -4.91 -12.47 -20.62
C PRO A 112 -5.83 -13.32 -21.51
N GLN A 113 -7.14 -13.38 -21.26
CA GLN A 113 -8.09 -14.08 -22.11
C GLN A 113 -8.23 -13.43 -23.50
N GLU A 114 -8.33 -12.10 -23.57
CA GLU A 114 -8.30 -11.38 -24.86
C GLU A 114 -6.98 -11.60 -25.60
N MET A 115 -5.86 -11.68 -24.88
CA MET A 115 -4.54 -11.97 -25.46
C MET A 115 -4.44 -13.37 -26.09
N HIS A 116 -5.25 -14.35 -25.65
CA HIS A 116 -5.30 -15.67 -26.31
C HIS A 116 -5.96 -15.63 -27.69
N GLU A 117 -6.79 -14.62 -27.98
CA GLU A 117 -7.36 -14.42 -29.32
C GLU A 117 -6.37 -13.74 -30.29
N TRP A 118 -5.25 -13.25 -29.78
CA TRP A 118 -4.25 -12.52 -30.57
C TRP A 118 -3.37 -13.46 -31.39
N ARG A 119 -2.95 -13.01 -32.58
CA ARG A 119 -1.93 -13.71 -33.36
C ARG A 119 -0.54 -13.33 -32.84
N LEU A 120 0.07 -14.21 -32.06
CA LEU A 120 1.37 -14.01 -31.43
C LEU A 120 2.48 -14.78 -32.20
N PRO A 121 3.19 -14.15 -33.15
CA PRO A 121 4.19 -14.84 -33.96
C PRO A 121 5.49 -15.08 -33.16
N GLY A 122 5.61 -16.27 -32.57
CA GLY A 122 6.87 -16.75 -31.97
C GLY A 122 7.00 -16.56 -30.46
N CYS A 123 5.94 -16.12 -29.77
CA CYS A 123 5.79 -16.10 -28.32
C CYS A 123 4.37 -16.49 -27.91
N GLY A 124 4.17 -16.88 -26.66
CA GLY A 124 2.86 -17.11 -26.06
C GLY A 124 2.35 -15.92 -25.25
N VAL A 125 1.13 -16.02 -24.70
CA VAL A 125 0.54 -15.00 -23.82
C VAL A 125 1.39 -14.82 -22.55
N LEU A 126 1.87 -15.91 -21.96
CA LEU A 126 2.72 -15.88 -20.76
C LEU A 126 4.02 -15.09 -20.96
N ASP A 127 4.60 -15.12 -22.18
CA ASP A 127 5.81 -14.35 -22.50
C ASP A 127 5.55 -12.84 -22.46
N ILE A 128 4.39 -12.41 -22.95
CA ILE A 128 3.96 -11.02 -22.95
C ILE A 128 3.63 -10.58 -21.53
N VAL A 129 2.79 -11.35 -20.82
CA VAL A 129 2.36 -11.03 -19.46
C VAL A 129 3.54 -10.99 -18.49
N SER A 130 4.53 -11.89 -18.62
CA SER A 130 5.75 -11.84 -17.79
C SER A 130 6.66 -10.66 -18.11
N THR A 131 6.73 -10.22 -19.36
CA THR A 131 7.43 -8.96 -19.74
C THR A 131 6.74 -7.73 -19.11
N VAL A 132 5.40 -7.72 -19.06
CA VAL A 132 4.63 -6.66 -18.38
C VAL A 132 4.80 -6.73 -16.86
N ALA A 133 4.73 -7.93 -16.26
CA ALA A 133 4.94 -8.13 -14.83
C ALA A 133 6.37 -7.74 -14.38
N TRP A 134 7.38 -7.95 -15.23
CA TRP A 134 8.74 -7.46 -14.99
C TRP A 134 8.77 -5.93 -14.85
N ARG A 135 8.06 -5.19 -15.72
CA ARG A 135 7.95 -3.73 -15.61
C ARG A 135 7.23 -3.29 -14.32
N ALA A 136 6.23 -4.03 -13.87
CA ALA A 136 5.57 -3.77 -12.57
C ALA A 136 6.54 -3.84 -11.36
N LEU A 137 7.69 -4.51 -11.47
CA LEU A 137 8.72 -4.60 -10.42
C LEU A 137 9.73 -3.44 -10.40
N GLN A 138 9.77 -2.56 -11.42
CA GLN A 138 10.69 -1.41 -11.45
C GLN A 138 10.58 -0.47 -10.23
N PRO A 139 9.40 -0.18 -9.66
CA PRO A 139 9.30 0.62 -8.43
C PRO A 139 9.91 -0.06 -7.19
N CYS A 140 10.15 -1.37 -7.25
CA CYS A 140 10.61 -2.18 -6.12
C CYS A 140 12.11 -2.52 -6.18
N CYS A 141 12.77 -2.38 -7.32
CA CYS A 141 14.21 -2.69 -7.46
C CYS A 141 14.84 -2.02 -8.70
N GLU A 142 16.16 -1.90 -8.69
CA GLU A 142 16.94 -1.54 -9.88
C GLU A 142 17.03 -2.76 -10.81
N LEU A 143 16.16 -2.80 -11.83
CA LEU A 143 16.22 -3.82 -12.88
C LEU A 143 17.37 -3.53 -13.86
N PRO A 144 18.02 -4.56 -14.43
CA PRO A 144 19.10 -4.38 -15.41
C PRO A 144 18.63 -3.58 -16.62
N GLY A 145 19.48 -2.67 -17.09
CA GLY A 145 19.22 -1.84 -18.27
C GLY A 145 19.31 -2.61 -19.59
N GLY A 146 18.68 -2.05 -20.62
CA GLY A 146 18.48 -2.69 -21.93
C GLY A 146 17.00 -2.95 -22.21
N PRO A 147 16.66 -3.61 -23.33
CA PRO A 147 15.28 -3.95 -23.64
C PRO A 147 14.74 -4.99 -22.66
N THR A 148 13.47 -4.81 -22.29
CA THR A 148 12.72 -5.60 -21.31
C THR A 148 12.71 -7.07 -21.69
N PRO A 149 13.33 -7.96 -20.90
CA PRO A 149 13.29 -9.40 -21.19
C PRO A 149 11.88 -9.96 -20.96
N SER A 150 11.65 -11.15 -21.51
CA SER A 150 10.53 -12.00 -21.10
C SER A 150 11.03 -13.04 -20.07
N PRO A 151 10.63 -12.94 -18.79
CA PRO A 151 11.01 -13.89 -17.76
C PRO A 151 10.57 -15.32 -18.07
N ALA A 152 9.39 -15.52 -18.67
CA ALA A 152 8.95 -16.86 -19.09
C ALA A 152 9.92 -17.47 -20.13
N LEU A 153 10.38 -16.68 -21.10
CA LEU A 153 11.40 -17.12 -22.06
C LEU A 153 12.78 -17.33 -21.43
N MET A 154 13.14 -16.60 -20.37
CA MET A 154 14.37 -16.84 -19.59
C MET A 154 14.29 -18.17 -18.85
N THR A 155 13.21 -18.41 -18.11
CA THR A 155 12.90 -19.67 -17.40
C THR A 155 12.92 -20.87 -18.37
N GLU A 156 12.29 -20.75 -19.53
CA GLU A 156 12.30 -21.80 -20.58
C GLU A 156 13.70 -22.02 -21.19
N ALA A 157 14.48 -20.95 -21.39
CA ALA A 157 15.85 -21.06 -21.89
C ALA A 157 16.77 -21.77 -20.89
N VAL A 158 16.67 -21.45 -19.59
CA VAL A 158 17.43 -22.14 -18.54
C VAL A 158 17.06 -23.63 -18.48
N ARG A 159 15.76 -23.96 -18.46
CA ARG A 159 15.28 -25.36 -18.53
C ARG A 159 15.82 -26.10 -19.76
N THR A 160 15.84 -25.44 -20.92
CA THR A 160 16.34 -26.08 -22.14
C THR A 160 17.86 -26.29 -22.10
N ILE A 161 18.61 -25.34 -21.53
CA ILE A 161 20.07 -25.49 -21.32
C ILE A 161 20.35 -26.63 -20.34
N ALA A 162 19.58 -26.74 -19.25
CA ALA A 162 19.69 -27.83 -18.28
C ALA A 162 19.46 -29.20 -18.95
N HIS A 163 18.36 -29.34 -19.70
CA HIS A 163 18.04 -30.55 -20.44
C HIS A 163 19.07 -30.93 -21.52
N TRP A 164 19.82 -29.95 -22.05
CA TRP A 164 20.88 -30.17 -23.03
C TRP A 164 22.27 -30.36 -22.42
N LEU A 165 22.45 -30.15 -21.12
CA LEU A 165 23.76 -30.24 -20.48
C LEU A 165 24.12 -31.72 -20.24
N PRO A 166 25.17 -32.27 -20.88
CA PRO A 166 25.56 -33.65 -20.67
C PRO A 166 26.17 -33.85 -19.27
N ASP A 167 26.03 -35.04 -18.70
CA ASP A 167 26.62 -35.40 -17.39
C ASP A 167 28.15 -35.16 -17.33
N SER A 168 28.82 -35.23 -18.48
CA SER A 168 30.25 -34.96 -18.64
C SER A 168 30.62 -33.47 -18.67
N ALA A 169 29.67 -32.55 -18.45
CA ALA A 169 29.92 -31.12 -18.46
C ALA A 169 30.93 -30.70 -17.37
N PRO A 170 31.83 -29.73 -17.65
CA PRO A 170 32.74 -29.21 -16.64
C PRO A 170 32.00 -28.63 -15.42
N GLU A 171 32.60 -28.78 -14.24
CA GLU A 171 32.01 -28.35 -12.97
C GLU A 171 31.59 -26.88 -12.97
N HIS A 172 32.40 -25.97 -13.52
CA HIS A 172 32.07 -24.55 -13.63
C HIS A 172 30.84 -24.27 -14.52
N VAL A 173 30.54 -25.13 -15.51
CA VAL A 173 29.31 -25.00 -16.32
C VAL A 173 28.09 -25.42 -15.51
N ARG A 174 28.22 -26.49 -14.71
CA ARG A 174 27.17 -26.92 -13.78
C ARG A 174 26.91 -25.87 -12.69
N SER A 175 27.95 -25.29 -12.09
CA SER A 175 27.80 -24.19 -11.12
C SER A 175 27.19 -22.93 -11.74
N ALA A 176 27.49 -22.63 -13.02
CA ALA A 176 26.86 -21.51 -13.73
C ALA A 176 25.38 -21.80 -14.03
N LEU A 177 25.02 -23.06 -14.33
CA LEU A 177 23.64 -23.47 -14.50
C LEU A 177 22.86 -23.41 -13.18
N ASP A 178 23.39 -23.98 -12.09
CA ASP A 178 22.81 -23.94 -10.74
C ASP A 178 22.52 -22.50 -10.27
N TYR A 179 23.42 -21.56 -10.60
CA TYR A 179 23.21 -20.13 -10.38
C TYR A 179 22.03 -19.57 -11.20
N LEU A 180 21.92 -19.93 -12.49
CA LEU A 180 20.80 -19.51 -13.35
C LEU A 180 19.46 -20.15 -12.92
N GLU A 181 19.49 -21.41 -12.49
CA GLU A 181 18.33 -22.15 -12.01
C GLU A 181 17.83 -21.56 -10.69
N THR A 182 18.74 -21.19 -9.79
CA THR A 182 18.44 -20.41 -8.58
C THR A 182 17.83 -19.03 -8.93
N ALA A 183 18.41 -18.30 -9.91
CA ALA A 183 17.99 -16.94 -10.25
C ALA A 183 16.66 -16.86 -11.04
N THR A 184 16.20 -17.98 -11.58
CA THR A 184 14.92 -18.10 -12.33
C THR A 184 13.90 -19.02 -11.65
N GLY A 185 14.29 -19.64 -10.54
CA GLY A 185 13.51 -20.65 -9.79
C GLY A 185 13.11 -21.87 -10.63
N THR A 186 13.95 -22.31 -11.58
CA THR A 186 13.65 -23.48 -12.41
C THR A 186 14.00 -24.81 -11.75
N GLY A 187 14.89 -24.83 -10.75
CA GLY A 187 15.34 -26.05 -10.08
C GLY A 187 14.28 -26.72 -9.18
N ASP A 188 13.30 -25.95 -8.68
CA ASP A 188 12.32 -26.42 -7.68
C ASP A 188 10.99 -26.91 -8.32
N ALA A 189 10.86 -26.88 -9.64
CA ALA A 189 9.65 -27.36 -10.30
C ALA A 189 9.65 -28.90 -10.37
N PRO A 190 8.63 -29.60 -9.81
CA PRO A 190 8.45 -31.01 -10.13
C PRO A 190 8.26 -31.17 -11.65
N GLU A 191 8.70 -32.30 -12.21
CA GLU A 191 8.51 -32.65 -13.63
C GLU A 191 7.01 -32.78 -13.94
N GLY A 192 6.36 -31.65 -14.20
CA GLY A 192 4.96 -31.58 -14.59
C GLY A 192 4.80 -32.01 -16.04
N ASP A 193 3.86 -32.94 -16.27
CA ASP A 193 3.47 -33.43 -17.59
C ASP A 193 3.33 -32.29 -18.60
N GLY A 194 3.87 -32.53 -19.81
CA GLY A 194 3.82 -31.54 -20.89
C GLY A 194 2.38 -31.16 -21.25
N ASP A 195 2.13 -29.86 -21.37
CA ASP A 195 0.79 -29.29 -21.55
C ASP A 195 0.01 -29.92 -22.72
N SER A 196 -1.23 -30.28 -22.37
CA SER A 196 -2.40 -30.52 -23.21
C SER A 196 -2.30 -29.97 -24.66
N GLU A 197 -2.25 -30.88 -25.62
CA GLU A 197 -2.10 -30.56 -27.05
C GLU A 197 -3.35 -29.86 -27.63
N ASP A 198 -3.18 -28.67 -28.22
CA ASP A 198 -4.15 -28.07 -29.14
C ASP A 198 -3.93 -28.66 -30.56
N PRO A 199 -4.87 -29.45 -31.12
CA PRO A 199 -4.63 -30.30 -32.29
C PRO A 199 -4.45 -29.56 -33.63
N ALA A 200 -4.36 -28.23 -33.63
CA ALA A 200 -4.28 -27.39 -34.83
C ALA A 200 -2.86 -26.98 -35.24
N ASN A 201 -1.83 -27.21 -34.42
CA ASN A 201 -0.43 -26.88 -34.74
C ASN A 201 0.49 -28.11 -34.57
N PRO A 202 1.48 -28.33 -35.46
CA PRO A 202 2.45 -29.41 -35.27
C PRO A 202 3.31 -29.14 -34.02
N PRO A 203 3.65 -30.18 -33.23
CA PRO A 203 4.36 -30.01 -31.96
C PRO A 203 5.75 -29.42 -32.20
N GLN A 204 5.93 -28.15 -31.82
CA GLN A 204 7.25 -27.52 -31.78
C GLN A 204 7.98 -28.01 -30.54
N THR A 205 8.96 -28.88 -30.73
CA THR A 205 9.80 -29.38 -29.63
C THR A 205 10.43 -28.22 -28.85
N PRO A 206 10.68 -28.35 -27.52
CA PRO A 206 11.34 -27.30 -26.73
C PRO A 206 12.68 -26.88 -27.35
N ALA A 207 13.40 -27.81 -27.98
CA ALA A 207 14.57 -27.54 -28.78
C ALA A 207 14.33 -26.52 -29.93
N THR A 208 13.20 -26.63 -30.64
CA THR A 208 12.80 -25.69 -31.69
C THR A 208 12.48 -24.31 -31.11
N ARG A 209 11.86 -24.26 -29.93
CA ARG A 209 11.56 -23.02 -29.19
C ARG A 209 12.87 -22.32 -28.75
N ALA A 210 13.80 -23.04 -28.12
CA ALA A 210 15.09 -22.52 -27.70
C ALA A 210 15.98 -22.05 -28.87
N ILE A 211 15.97 -22.77 -30.00
CA ILE A 211 16.66 -22.31 -31.23
C ILE A 211 16.07 -20.99 -31.74
N ARG A 212 14.76 -20.74 -31.56
CA ARG A 212 14.13 -19.47 -31.92
C ARG A 212 14.55 -18.33 -30.98
N THR A 213 14.53 -18.52 -29.66
CA THR A 213 15.02 -17.50 -28.70
C THR A 213 16.50 -17.19 -28.88
N LEU A 214 17.35 -18.20 -29.09
CA LEU A 214 18.79 -17.99 -29.36
C LEU A 214 19.03 -17.23 -30.69
N ARG A 215 18.16 -17.39 -31.70
CA ARG A 215 18.21 -16.57 -32.92
C ARG A 215 17.75 -15.13 -32.69
N ALA A 216 16.71 -14.91 -31.88
CA ALA A 216 16.25 -13.58 -31.51
C ALA A 216 17.35 -12.80 -30.74
N LEU A 217 17.98 -13.43 -29.75
CA LEU A 217 19.09 -12.86 -28.98
C LEU A 217 20.33 -12.56 -29.85
N ARG A 218 20.62 -13.37 -30.88
CA ARG A 218 21.67 -13.05 -31.86
C ARG A 218 21.31 -11.86 -32.74
N ALA A 219 20.09 -11.83 -33.28
CA ALA A 219 19.63 -10.73 -34.12
C ALA A 219 19.64 -9.38 -33.36
N GLN A 220 19.38 -9.41 -32.04
CA GLN A 220 19.50 -8.24 -31.18
C GLN A 220 20.97 -7.78 -31.02
N ARG A 221 21.90 -8.71 -30.78
CA ARG A 221 23.34 -8.40 -30.69
C ARG A 221 23.89 -7.79 -31.99
N ASP A 222 23.40 -8.24 -33.14
CA ASP A 222 23.77 -7.73 -34.45
C ASP A 222 23.17 -6.32 -34.72
N GLN A 223 22.07 -5.95 -34.05
CA GLN A 223 21.49 -4.60 -34.07
C GLN A 223 22.19 -3.62 -33.11
N GLU A 224 22.78 -4.12 -32.02
CA GLU A 224 23.52 -3.33 -31.02
C GLU A 224 24.94 -2.91 -31.48
N GLN A 225 25.36 -3.23 -32.72
CA GLN A 225 26.62 -2.76 -33.31
C GLN A 225 26.41 -1.62 -34.34
N PRO A 226 26.41 -0.34 -33.92
CA PRO A 226 26.40 0.78 -34.86
C PRO A 226 27.80 1.04 -35.45
N SER A 227 27.97 0.72 -36.74
CA SER A 227 28.80 1.46 -37.72
C SER A 227 30.14 2.05 -37.23
N ALA A 228 31.04 1.24 -36.67
CA ALA A 228 32.39 1.65 -36.29
C ALA A 228 33.40 1.60 -37.45
N GLU A 229 32.99 1.98 -38.67
CA GLU A 229 33.86 2.07 -39.85
C GLU A 229 33.69 3.41 -40.57
N HIS A 230 34.42 4.43 -40.11
CA HIS A 230 34.82 5.60 -40.90
C HIS A 230 36.25 6.04 -40.54
N VAL A 231 37.21 5.29 -41.10
CA VAL A 231 38.53 5.74 -41.60
C VAL A 231 39.19 6.96 -40.91
N GLU A 232 40.21 6.71 -40.10
CA GLU A 232 41.43 7.54 -40.09
C GLU A 232 42.64 6.67 -40.46
N GLN A 233 43.31 7.00 -41.57
CA GLN A 233 44.50 6.31 -42.05
C GLN A 233 45.78 7.05 -41.62
N ARG A 234 46.67 6.36 -40.90
CA ARG A 234 48.12 6.58 -41.04
C ARG A 234 48.92 5.28 -40.79
N PRO A 235 50.07 5.08 -41.45
CA PRO A 235 50.59 3.74 -41.70
C PRO A 235 51.63 3.26 -40.68
N ALA A 236 51.74 1.94 -40.55
CA ALA A 236 52.87 1.23 -39.94
C ALA A 236 53.59 0.37 -41.01
N PRO A 237 54.90 0.09 -40.86
CA PRO A 237 55.71 -0.50 -41.93
C PRO A 237 55.73 -2.05 -41.99
N VAL A 238 56.08 -2.54 -43.18
CA VAL A 238 56.52 -3.88 -43.61
C VAL A 238 57.62 -4.45 -42.66
N ALA A 239 57.82 -5.75 -42.38
CA ALA A 239 57.55 -7.04 -43.05
C ALA A 239 57.29 -8.15 -41.98
N GLU A 240 57.09 -9.46 -42.20
CA GLU A 240 57.13 -10.36 -43.37
C GLU A 240 56.33 -11.65 -43.03
N ALA A 241 55.85 -12.43 -44.01
CA ALA A 241 55.12 -13.70 -43.80
C ALA A 241 55.96 -14.92 -44.27
N PRO A 242 55.53 -16.18 -44.03
CA PRO A 242 54.86 -16.87 -45.15
C PRO A 242 53.76 -17.93 -44.82
N ALA A 243 52.86 -18.11 -45.81
CA ALA A 243 52.06 -19.30 -46.23
C ALA A 243 51.36 -20.23 -45.18
N ALA A 244 50.06 -20.55 -45.19
CA ALA A 244 48.93 -20.61 -46.17
C ALA A 244 48.66 -21.97 -46.87
N VAL A 245 47.58 -22.65 -46.45
CA VAL A 245 46.64 -23.56 -47.17
C VAL A 245 45.32 -23.62 -46.34
N GLY A 246 44.08 -23.72 -46.84
CA GLY A 246 43.57 -23.56 -48.21
C GLY A 246 42.49 -24.58 -48.65
N GLY A 247 41.19 -24.39 -48.35
CA GLY A 247 40.11 -25.25 -48.88
C GLY A 247 38.66 -24.99 -48.40
N MET A 248 37.74 -24.77 -49.35
CA MET A 248 36.27 -24.88 -49.21
C MET A 248 35.85 -26.38 -49.32
N VAL A 249 34.61 -26.88 -49.23
CA VAL A 249 33.35 -26.57 -49.98
C VAL A 249 32.12 -27.16 -49.26
N SER A 250 30.92 -26.64 -49.52
CA SER A 250 29.62 -27.24 -49.16
C SER A 250 29.26 -28.47 -50.02
N SER A 251 28.41 -29.38 -49.51
CA SER A 251 27.29 -30.01 -50.25
C SER A 251 26.41 -30.90 -49.36
N ALA A 252 25.21 -31.22 -49.85
CA ALA A 252 24.17 -31.98 -49.16
C ALA A 252 23.99 -33.41 -49.71
N ALA A 253 23.08 -34.15 -49.07
CA ALA A 253 22.46 -35.42 -49.49
C ALA A 253 23.31 -36.71 -49.44
N MET A 254 22.79 -37.70 -48.69
CA MET A 254 22.36 -38.98 -49.26
C MET A 254 21.47 -39.77 -48.27
N ILE A 255 20.47 -40.45 -48.82
CA ILE A 255 19.54 -41.37 -48.13
C ILE A 255 19.91 -42.80 -48.53
N PRO A 256 19.68 -43.81 -47.68
CA PRO A 256 19.18 -45.10 -48.18
C PRO A 256 17.86 -45.49 -47.48
N GLY A 257 16.99 -46.23 -48.18
CA GLY A 257 15.68 -46.64 -47.66
C GLY A 257 15.25 -48.03 -48.10
N SER A 258 13.94 -48.31 -47.98
CA SER A 258 13.24 -49.60 -48.20
C SER A 258 13.37 -50.60 -47.01
N VAL A 259 12.41 -51.48 -46.68
CA VAL A 259 11.16 -51.92 -47.37
C VAL A 259 10.04 -52.33 -46.37
N LEU A 260 8.80 -51.95 -46.70
CA LEU A 260 7.48 -52.64 -46.63
C LEU A 260 7.04 -53.70 -45.58
N SER A 261 5.70 -53.69 -45.38
CA SER A 261 4.77 -54.73 -44.89
C SER A 261 4.48 -54.80 -43.37
N ALA A 262 3.30 -55.11 -42.84
CA ALA A 262 1.85 -55.16 -43.20
C ALA A 262 1.17 -56.31 -42.40
N GLU A 263 -0.12 -56.19 -42.12
CA GLU A 263 -1.01 -57.15 -41.40
C GLU A 263 -0.68 -57.37 -39.89
N ALA A 264 -1.58 -57.27 -38.89
CA ALA A 264 -3.04 -57.36 -38.73
C ALA A 264 -3.61 -58.78 -38.55
N VAL A 265 -3.88 -59.20 -37.29
CA VAL A 265 -4.86 -60.25 -36.91
C VAL A 265 -5.50 -59.91 -35.55
N SER A 266 -6.81 -60.15 -35.43
CA SER A 266 -7.66 -59.91 -34.25
C SER A 266 -7.99 -61.18 -33.47
N SER A 267 -8.33 -61.07 -32.17
CA SER A 267 -9.29 -61.92 -31.41
C SER A 267 -9.42 -61.30 -29.99
N GLU A 268 -10.56 -60.85 -29.44
CA GLU A 268 -11.79 -61.59 -29.07
C GLU A 268 -11.55 -62.93 -28.34
N ALA A 269 -12.25 -63.33 -27.28
CA ALA A 269 -13.11 -62.65 -26.30
C ALA A 269 -13.40 -63.66 -25.16
N ALA A 270 -13.71 -63.20 -23.92
CA ALA A 270 -14.66 -63.82 -22.97
C ALA A 270 -14.45 -63.32 -21.52
N ALA A 271 -15.52 -62.85 -20.88
CA ALA A 271 -15.65 -62.74 -19.43
C ALA A 271 -16.39 -63.98 -18.87
N PRO A 272 -16.47 -64.20 -17.54
CA PRO A 272 -17.54 -63.51 -16.78
C PRO A 272 -17.24 -63.17 -15.30
N THR A 273 -17.92 -62.13 -14.78
CA THR A 273 -18.51 -61.94 -13.41
C THR A 273 -17.71 -62.33 -12.14
N THR A 274 -17.67 -61.57 -11.03
CA THR A 274 -18.83 -61.00 -10.28
C THR A 274 -18.49 -59.81 -9.35
N SER A 275 -19.35 -58.79 -9.34
CA SER A 275 -19.81 -57.93 -8.19
C SER A 275 -18.85 -57.39 -7.09
N GLY A 276 -18.85 -56.06 -6.87
CA GLY A 276 -18.31 -55.46 -5.62
C GLY A 276 -18.22 -53.92 -5.55
N VAL A 277 -19.35 -53.22 -5.60
CA VAL A 277 -19.66 -51.80 -5.23
C VAL A 277 -18.57 -51.01 -4.44
N GLY A 278 -18.28 -49.72 -4.69
CA GLY A 278 -19.16 -48.71 -5.31
C GLY A 278 -18.50 -47.41 -5.82
N ASP A 279 -19.36 -46.45 -6.14
CA ASP A 279 -19.15 -45.41 -7.16
C ASP A 279 -19.41 -43.99 -6.60
N LEU A 280 -18.54 -43.04 -6.96
CA LEU A 280 -18.77 -41.58 -6.86
C LEU A 280 -18.10 -40.83 -8.02
N ARG A 281 -18.59 -41.05 -9.26
CA ARG A 281 -18.42 -40.08 -10.36
C ARG A 281 -19.76 -39.82 -11.07
N SER A 282 -20.34 -38.63 -10.86
CA SER A 282 -21.12 -37.85 -11.86
C SER A 282 -22.21 -36.96 -11.24
N GLN A 283 -21.89 -35.68 -11.07
CA GLN A 283 -22.70 -34.48 -11.35
C GLN A 283 -21.63 -33.36 -11.46
N PHE A 284 -21.52 -32.57 -12.52
CA PHE A 284 -22.55 -31.81 -13.23
C PHE A 284 -22.41 -31.83 -14.76
N ARG A 285 -23.57 -31.77 -15.45
CA ARG A 285 -23.70 -31.11 -16.76
C ARG A 285 -25.06 -30.42 -16.82
N SER A 286 -25.09 -29.19 -17.33
CA SER A 286 -26.28 -28.61 -17.96
C SER A 286 -25.84 -27.90 -19.26
N SER A 287 -26.76 -27.77 -20.22
CA SER A 287 -26.44 -27.56 -21.63
C SER A 287 -27.11 -26.30 -22.19
N LEU A 288 -26.33 -25.43 -22.85
CA LEU A 288 -26.82 -24.32 -23.66
C LEU A 288 -26.94 -24.68 -25.16
N LEU A 289 -27.37 -25.91 -25.47
CA LEU A 289 -27.72 -26.33 -26.83
C LEU A 289 -29.12 -26.95 -26.90
N GLY A 290 -30.01 -26.28 -27.62
CA GLY A 290 -31.28 -26.86 -28.09
C GLY A 290 -31.08 -27.73 -29.34
N PRO A 291 -31.98 -28.69 -29.61
CA PRO A 291 -31.88 -29.58 -30.77
C PRO A 291 -32.10 -28.81 -32.07
N GLY A 292 -31.04 -28.61 -32.85
CA GLY A 292 -31.10 -27.94 -34.16
C GLY A 292 -29.82 -27.24 -34.62
N ARG A 293 -28.86 -26.96 -33.72
CA ARG A 293 -27.54 -26.36 -34.05
C ARG A 293 -27.60 -25.08 -34.91
N THR A 294 -28.58 -24.19 -34.64
CA THR A 294 -28.60 -22.82 -35.18
C THR A 294 -28.61 -21.80 -34.05
N LEU A 295 -27.67 -20.85 -34.07
CA LEU A 295 -27.58 -19.76 -33.10
C LEU A 295 -28.86 -18.90 -33.13
N ARG A 296 -29.45 -18.66 -31.95
CA ARG A 296 -30.60 -17.75 -31.82
C ARG A 296 -30.11 -16.31 -31.95
N ARG A 297 -30.42 -15.65 -33.06
CA ARG A 297 -30.05 -14.25 -33.33
C ARG A 297 -30.73 -13.34 -32.29
N PRO A 298 -30.00 -12.51 -31.52
CA PRO A 298 -30.63 -11.52 -30.65
C PRO A 298 -31.22 -10.41 -31.51
N SER A 299 -32.54 -10.31 -31.54
CA SER A 299 -33.25 -9.14 -32.06
C SER A 299 -33.17 -8.01 -31.03
N PHE A 300 -32.72 -6.82 -31.44
CA PHE A 300 -32.77 -5.63 -30.60
C PHE A 300 -34.24 -5.25 -30.29
N SER A 301 -34.71 -5.61 -29.10
CA SER A 301 -35.98 -5.14 -28.56
C SER A 301 -35.78 -4.50 -27.18
N ARG A 302 -36.16 -3.22 -27.12
CA ARG A 302 -36.06 -2.30 -25.98
C ARG A 302 -36.96 -2.72 -24.83
N THR A 303 -36.38 -3.13 -23.71
CA THR A 303 -37.05 -3.50 -22.44
C THR A 303 -36.00 -3.49 -21.31
N LYS A 304 -36.30 -3.27 -20.03
CA LYS A 304 -37.50 -2.83 -19.28
C LYS A 304 -37.02 -2.61 -17.82
N ALA A 305 -37.75 -1.87 -16.99
CA ALA A 305 -37.39 -1.71 -15.58
C ALA A 305 -37.19 -3.08 -14.87
N PRO A 306 -36.24 -3.19 -13.92
CA PRO A 306 -35.80 -4.48 -13.39
C PRO A 306 -36.91 -5.20 -12.61
N SER A 307 -36.98 -6.51 -12.83
CA SER A 307 -37.66 -7.46 -11.94
C SER A 307 -36.62 -8.02 -10.97
N PRO A 308 -36.95 -8.29 -9.69
CA PRO A 308 -35.99 -8.83 -8.75
C PRO A 308 -35.65 -10.27 -9.11
N GLU A 309 -34.46 -10.48 -9.68
CA GLU A 309 -33.88 -11.80 -9.82
C GLU A 309 -33.26 -12.17 -8.47
N ARG A 310 -33.74 -13.27 -7.87
CA ARG A 310 -33.37 -13.67 -6.52
C ARG A 310 -31.94 -14.21 -6.55
N VAL A 311 -31.00 -13.44 -6.00
CA VAL A 311 -29.63 -13.91 -5.73
C VAL A 311 -29.72 -15.17 -4.88
N GLU A 312 -29.07 -16.24 -5.32
CA GLU A 312 -29.02 -17.51 -4.60
C GLU A 312 -27.99 -17.35 -3.48
N GLU A 313 -28.46 -17.04 -2.27
CA GLU A 313 -27.62 -16.93 -1.08
C GLU A 313 -26.84 -18.23 -0.84
N PRO A 314 -25.56 -18.16 -0.42
CA PRO A 314 -24.85 -19.34 0.04
C PRO A 314 -25.63 -19.99 1.19
N PRO A 315 -25.65 -21.34 1.28
CA PRO A 315 -26.43 -22.03 2.30
C PRO A 315 -26.00 -21.56 3.69
N ALA A 316 -26.94 -20.97 4.44
CA ALA A 316 -26.68 -20.49 5.79
C ALA A 316 -26.08 -21.64 6.65
N PRO A 317 -25.06 -21.36 7.48
CA PRO A 317 -24.39 -22.38 8.26
C PRO A 317 -25.41 -23.13 9.14
N VAL A 318 -25.31 -24.46 9.14
CA VAL A 318 -26.22 -25.31 9.91
C VAL A 318 -25.89 -25.14 11.38
N LEU A 319 -26.84 -24.56 12.13
CA LEU A 319 -26.73 -24.32 13.57
C LEU A 319 -26.19 -25.54 14.31
N GLY A 320 -25.12 -25.33 15.09
CA GLY A 320 -24.43 -26.37 15.88
C GLY A 320 -23.20 -26.99 15.21
N GLN A 321 -22.85 -26.63 13.97
CA GLN A 321 -21.59 -27.06 13.33
C GLN A 321 -20.40 -26.18 13.72
N HIS A 322 -20.63 -24.91 14.06
CA HIS A 322 -19.59 -23.91 14.29
C HIS A 322 -19.87 -23.14 15.60
N PRO A 323 -19.54 -23.73 16.77
CA PRO A 323 -20.00 -23.23 18.07
C PRO A 323 -19.54 -21.80 18.37
N LEU A 324 -18.42 -21.33 17.81
CA LEU A 324 -18.00 -19.93 17.96
C LEU A 324 -18.80 -18.99 17.08
N VAL A 325 -19.14 -19.40 15.84
CA VAL A 325 -19.99 -18.64 14.93
C VAL A 325 -21.41 -18.56 15.48
N ASP A 326 -21.97 -19.69 15.92
CA ASP A 326 -23.32 -19.78 16.49
C ASP A 326 -23.48 -18.83 17.70
N GLN A 327 -22.50 -18.81 18.60
CA GLN A 327 -22.48 -17.92 19.78
C GLN A 327 -22.43 -16.42 19.39
N VAL A 328 -21.62 -16.06 18.39
CA VAL A 328 -21.49 -14.68 17.92
C VAL A 328 -22.73 -14.24 17.15
N GLU A 329 -23.27 -15.10 16.29
CA GLU A 329 -24.51 -14.91 15.53
C GLU A 329 -25.72 -14.73 16.46
N GLU A 330 -25.89 -15.57 17.48
CA GLU A 330 -26.99 -15.44 18.44
C GLU A 330 -26.93 -14.11 19.21
N MET A 331 -25.72 -13.68 19.60
CA MET A 331 -25.51 -12.36 20.19
C MET A 331 -25.97 -11.24 19.24
N PHE A 332 -25.43 -11.14 18.02
CA PHE A 332 -25.78 -10.05 17.09
C PHE A 332 -27.25 -10.09 16.67
N ARG A 333 -27.82 -11.27 16.43
CA ARG A 333 -29.22 -11.46 16.06
C ARG A 333 -30.18 -10.86 17.09
N SER A 334 -29.83 -10.94 18.38
CA SER A 334 -30.63 -10.37 19.48
C SER A 334 -30.69 -8.83 19.54
N TRP A 335 -29.85 -8.12 18.77
CA TRP A 335 -29.73 -6.66 18.84
C TRP A 335 -30.74 -5.92 17.95
N PRO A 336 -31.06 -4.65 18.26
CA PRO A 336 -31.87 -3.79 17.40
C PRO A 336 -31.29 -3.65 15.99
N GLU A 337 -32.16 -3.49 14.99
CA GLU A 337 -31.81 -3.41 13.57
C GLU A 337 -30.71 -2.38 13.28
N LEU A 338 -30.86 -1.14 13.78
CA LEU A 338 -29.85 -0.08 13.65
C LEU A 338 -28.49 -0.46 14.26
N GLU A 339 -28.47 -1.16 15.40
CA GLU A 339 -27.23 -1.61 16.04
C GLU A 339 -26.57 -2.75 15.24
N ARG A 340 -27.36 -3.66 14.65
CA ARG A 340 -26.86 -4.70 13.73
C ARG A 340 -26.29 -4.11 12.45
N THR A 341 -26.97 -3.14 11.83
CA THR A 341 -26.47 -2.44 10.64
C THR A 341 -25.17 -1.70 10.94
N VAL A 342 -25.07 -1.01 12.08
CA VAL A 342 -23.81 -0.35 12.48
C VAL A 342 -22.70 -1.35 12.81
N ALA A 343 -23.03 -2.54 13.31
CA ALA A 343 -22.06 -3.61 13.47
C ALA A 343 -21.54 -4.09 12.10
N ALA A 344 -22.44 -4.54 11.21
CA ALA A 344 -22.11 -5.10 9.90
C ALA A 344 -21.39 -4.11 8.97
N GLU A 345 -21.95 -2.91 8.77
CA GLU A 345 -21.49 -1.93 7.77
C GLU A 345 -20.31 -1.05 8.25
N ARG A 346 -19.95 -1.11 9.54
CA ARG A 346 -18.89 -0.25 10.12
C ARG A 346 -17.90 -0.94 11.02
N LEU A 347 -18.37 -1.58 12.09
CA LEU A 347 -17.46 -2.09 13.13
C LEU A 347 -16.76 -3.38 12.70
N PHE A 348 -17.43 -4.19 11.89
CA PHE A 348 -16.92 -5.45 11.37
C PHE A 348 -16.84 -5.47 9.83
N ALA A 349 -17.19 -4.39 9.12
CA ALA A 349 -17.07 -4.30 7.65
C ALA A 349 -15.61 -4.41 7.16
N THR A 350 -15.39 -4.88 5.92
CA THR A 350 -14.04 -4.90 5.31
C THR A 350 -13.59 -3.47 4.98
N ASP A 351 -14.53 -2.68 4.48
CA ASP A 351 -14.36 -1.28 4.10
C ASP A 351 -15.40 -0.44 4.86
N PRO A 352 -15.09 0.05 6.09
CA PRO A 352 -16.07 0.68 6.97
C PRO A 352 -16.75 1.93 6.39
N ILE A 353 -18.06 1.85 6.14
CA ILE A 353 -18.85 2.95 5.56
C ILE A 353 -18.90 4.14 6.53
N SER A 354 -18.49 5.33 6.11
CA SER A 354 -18.46 6.49 7.02
C SER A 354 -19.84 6.80 7.64
N ILE A 355 -19.87 7.32 8.88
CA ILE A 355 -21.13 7.64 9.59
C ILE A 355 -22.07 8.52 8.77
N ARG A 356 -21.54 9.44 7.96
CA ARG A 356 -22.35 10.32 7.08
C ARG A 356 -22.97 9.56 5.91
N VAL A 357 -22.18 8.71 5.24
CA VAL A 357 -22.68 7.89 4.13
C VAL A 357 -23.73 6.90 4.64
N LEU A 358 -23.51 6.28 5.80
CA LEU A 358 -24.51 5.40 6.42
C LEU A 358 -25.79 6.20 6.79
N SER A 359 -25.64 7.39 7.38
CA SER A 359 -26.76 8.31 7.69
C SER A 359 -27.64 8.60 6.47
N GLU A 360 -27.02 8.86 5.32
CA GLU A 360 -27.71 9.09 4.04
C GLU A 360 -28.38 7.80 3.52
N GLN A 361 -27.68 6.66 3.57
CA GLN A 361 -28.20 5.37 3.07
C GLN A 361 -29.43 4.85 3.83
N ILE A 362 -29.39 4.85 5.18
CA ILE A 362 -30.51 4.37 6.01
C ILE A 362 -31.47 5.49 6.44
N SER A 363 -31.24 6.75 6.03
CA SER A 363 -32.05 7.92 6.38
C SER A 363 -32.23 8.13 7.90
N VAL A 364 -31.16 7.90 8.67
CA VAL A 364 -31.09 8.04 10.14
C VAL A 364 -30.09 9.14 10.50
N ASP A 365 -30.35 9.92 11.55
CA ASP A 365 -29.48 11.04 11.93
C ASP A 365 -28.05 10.62 12.36
N VAL A 366 -27.07 11.46 12.06
CA VAL A 366 -25.65 11.26 12.39
C VAL A 366 -25.41 11.07 13.90
N THR A 367 -26.19 11.73 14.76
CA THR A 367 -26.10 11.58 16.22
C THR A 367 -26.68 10.26 16.70
N GLU A 368 -27.73 9.75 16.06
CA GLU A 368 -28.31 8.44 16.35
C GLU A 368 -27.37 7.31 15.95
N ILE A 369 -26.72 7.38 14.79
CA ILE A 369 -25.70 6.40 14.37
C ILE A 369 -24.48 6.41 15.31
N ARG A 370 -24.02 7.60 15.75
CA ARG A 370 -22.97 7.70 16.79
C ARG A 370 -23.41 7.09 18.12
N GLY A 371 -24.68 7.26 18.48
CA GLY A 371 -25.29 6.63 19.66
C GLY A 371 -25.37 5.11 19.55
N ALA A 372 -25.78 4.59 18.39
CA ALA A 372 -25.85 3.16 18.10
C ALA A 372 -24.46 2.52 18.13
N GLN A 373 -23.44 3.14 17.51
CA GLN A 373 -22.07 2.62 17.55
C GLN A 373 -21.56 2.49 19.00
N ARG A 374 -21.77 3.52 19.84
CA ARG A 374 -21.39 3.47 21.26
C ARG A 374 -22.16 2.38 22.03
N LYS A 375 -23.46 2.21 21.78
CA LYS A 375 -24.27 1.14 22.40
C LYS A 375 -23.76 -0.25 22.02
N VAL A 376 -23.36 -0.45 20.76
CA VAL A 376 -22.72 -1.69 20.30
C VAL A 376 -21.42 -1.93 21.04
N GLU A 377 -20.51 -0.95 21.06
CA GLU A 377 -19.22 -1.04 21.79
C GLU A 377 -19.43 -1.39 23.28
N GLU A 378 -20.35 -0.71 23.96
CA GLU A 378 -20.70 -0.96 25.37
C GLU A 378 -21.36 -2.34 25.60
N ARG A 379 -22.22 -2.79 24.68
CA ARG A 379 -22.93 -4.08 24.77
C ARG A 379 -21.98 -5.26 24.52
N LEU A 380 -21.11 -5.13 23.53
CA LEU A 380 -20.08 -6.11 23.20
C LEU A 380 -19.10 -6.30 24.36
N LEU A 381 -18.62 -5.21 24.96
CA LEU A 381 -17.79 -5.26 26.18
C LEU A 381 -18.47 -5.98 27.34
N ARG A 382 -19.72 -5.63 27.61
CA ARG A 382 -20.50 -6.24 28.69
C ARG A 382 -20.69 -7.74 28.45
N TRP A 383 -20.89 -8.14 27.20
CA TRP A 383 -21.04 -9.53 26.80
C TRP A 383 -19.73 -10.33 26.88
N LEU A 384 -18.59 -9.77 26.47
CA LEU A 384 -17.27 -10.41 26.62
C LEU A 384 -16.91 -10.68 28.10
N GLY A 385 -17.40 -9.84 29.02
CA GLY A 385 -17.28 -10.04 30.47
C GLY A 385 -18.38 -10.90 31.11
N SER A 386 -19.31 -11.43 30.33
CA SER A 386 -20.46 -12.22 30.79
C SER A 386 -20.20 -13.74 30.70
N PRO A 387 -20.98 -14.60 31.38
CA PRO A 387 -20.90 -16.05 31.19
C PRO A 387 -21.30 -16.48 29.76
N GLU A 388 -22.10 -15.69 29.05
CA GLU A 388 -22.53 -15.98 27.67
C GLU A 388 -21.34 -15.85 26.70
N GLY A 389 -20.54 -14.79 26.82
CA GLY A 389 -19.32 -14.59 26.03
C GLY A 389 -18.11 -15.40 26.47
N ALA A 390 -18.24 -16.26 27.49
CA ALA A 390 -17.10 -16.93 28.12
C ALA A 390 -16.33 -17.91 27.19
N ALA A 391 -16.98 -18.48 26.17
CA ALA A 391 -16.30 -19.34 25.19
C ALA A 391 -15.44 -18.51 24.22
N ILE A 392 -15.98 -17.42 23.67
CA ILE A 392 -15.21 -16.47 22.86
C ILE A 392 -14.07 -15.81 23.66
N THR A 393 -14.31 -15.36 24.89
CA THR A 393 -13.26 -14.77 25.74
C THR A 393 -12.17 -15.80 26.11
N ARG A 394 -12.53 -17.08 26.28
CA ARG A 394 -11.55 -18.18 26.42
C ARG A 394 -10.73 -18.34 25.15
N HIS A 395 -11.39 -18.42 24.00
CA HIS A 395 -10.77 -18.61 22.68
C HIS A 395 -9.80 -17.47 22.32
N LEU A 396 -10.18 -16.21 22.56
CA LEU A 396 -9.29 -15.05 22.34
C LEU A 396 -8.00 -15.13 23.16
N ARG A 397 -8.07 -15.61 24.40
CA ARG A 397 -6.89 -15.81 25.26
C ARG A 397 -6.03 -16.98 24.78
N GLU A 398 -6.64 -18.12 24.47
CA GLU A 398 -5.95 -19.30 23.95
C GLU A 398 -5.26 -18.99 22.61
N LEU A 399 -5.91 -18.23 21.72
CA LEU A 399 -5.29 -17.66 20.51
C LEU A 399 -4.15 -16.70 20.83
N SER A 400 -4.31 -15.74 21.75
CA SER A 400 -3.25 -14.79 22.09
C SER A 400 -1.99 -15.52 22.59
N GLU A 401 -2.16 -16.58 23.38
CA GLU A 401 -1.09 -17.49 23.79
C GLU A 401 -0.51 -18.27 22.59
N GLN A 402 -1.34 -18.89 21.76
CA GLN A 402 -0.89 -19.69 20.60
C GLN A 402 -0.12 -18.86 19.55
N LEU A 403 -0.58 -17.64 19.26
CA LEU A 403 -0.05 -16.76 18.22
C LEU A 403 1.20 -16.00 18.69
N GLY A 404 1.34 -15.72 19.99
CA GLY A 404 2.47 -14.96 20.53
C GLY A 404 2.47 -13.48 20.09
N SER A 405 3.63 -12.82 20.13
CA SER A 405 3.72 -11.35 19.99
C SER A 405 3.58 -10.82 18.55
N ALA A 406 3.90 -11.63 17.54
CA ALA A 406 3.74 -11.29 16.13
C ALA A 406 3.38 -12.56 15.34
N THR A 407 2.34 -12.46 14.50
CA THR A 407 1.87 -13.56 13.66
C THR A 407 1.30 -13.03 12.33
N THR A 408 1.23 -13.88 11.32
CA THR A 408 0.60 -13.60 10.02
C THR A 408 -0.93 -13.76 10.05
N ILE A 409 -1.63 -13.09 9.13
CA ILE A 409 -3.09 -13.24 8.96
C ILE A 409 -3.46 -14.68 8.57
N ASP A 410 -2.69 -15.32 7.68
CA ASP A 410 -2.88 -16.73 7.31
C ASP A 410 -2.81 -17.65 8.53
N ARG A 411 -1.90 -17.38 9.47
CA ARG A 411 -1.80 -18.17 10.70
C ARG A 411 -3.03 -18.00 11.60
N LEU A 412 -3.57 -16.78 11.70
CA LEU A 412 -4.84 -16.55 12.39
C LEU A 412 -5.98 -17.32 11.72
N ILE A 413 -6.17 -17.19 10.40
CA ILE A 413 -7.26 -17.87 9.66
C ILE A 413 -7.20 -19.38 9.87
N ASN A 414 -6.01 -19.98 9.82
CA ASN A 414 -5.81 -21.41 9.98
C ASN A 414 -5.70 -21.89 11.45
N ALA A 415 -5.89 -21.03 12.44
CA ALA A 415 -5.77 -21.41 13.85
C ALA A 415 -6.98 -22.21 14.38
N HIS A 416 -8.17 -22.07 13.77
CA HIS A 416 -9.40 -22.74 14.20
C HIS A 416 -10.37 -22.96 13.02
N PRO A 417 -11.09 -24.09 12.90
CA PRO A 417 -11.96 -24.38 11.75
C PRO A 417 -13.13 -23.38 11.56
N ASP A 418 -13.63 -22.78 12.64
CA ASP A 418 -14.72 -21.78 12.56
C ASP A 418 -14.26 -20.42 12.01
N HIS A 419 -12.95 -20.14 11.97
CA HIS A 419 -12.42 -18.83 11.55
C HIS A 419 -12.79 -18.40 10.11
N PRO A 420 -12.65 -19.24 9.07
CA PRO A 420 -13.05 -18.89 7.71
C PRO A 420 -14.58 -18.88 7.48
N VAL A 421 -15.41 -19.18 8.49
CA VAL A 421 -16.87 -19.26 8.36
C VAL A 421 -17.50 -17.90 8.62
N ASP A 422 -18.46 -17.52 7.77
CA ASP A 422 -19.18 -16.25 7.88
C ASP A 422 -20.21 -16.26 9.02
N VAL A 423 -20.23 -15.17 9.79
CA VAL A 423 -21.30 -14.83 10.73
C VAL A 423 -22.47 -14.25 9.93
N PRO A 424 -23.64 -14.92 9.84
CA PRO A 424 -24.70 -14.54 8.91
C PRO A 424 -25.21 -13.10 9.08
N THR A 425 -25.40 -12.64 10.31
CA THR A 425 -25.88 -11.27 10.62
C THR A 425 -24.87 -10.17 10.23
N LEU A 426 -23.59 -10.50 10.06
CA LEU A 426 -22.53 -9.54 9.73
C LEU A 426 -21.99 -9.69 8.30
N HIS A 427 -22.40 -10.73 7.56
CA HIS A 427 -21.82 -11.11 6.26
C HIS A 427 -20.27 -11.07 6.26
N THR A 428 -19.67 -11.53 7.35
CA THR A 428 -18.24 -11.34 7.65
C THR A 428 -17.67 -12.60 8.30
N PRO A 429 -16.48 -13.07 7.88
CA PRO A 429 -15.87 -14.27 8.45
C PRO A 429 -15.40 -14.05 9.89
N LEU A 430 -15.55 -15.08 10.72
CA LEU A 430 -15.28 -15.01 12.16
C LEU A 430 -13.85 -14.56 12.49
N TRP A 431 -12.84 -14.90 11.68
CA TRP A 431 -11.46 -14.42 11.89
C TRP A 431 -11.37 -12.89 11.90
N ARG A 432 -12.19 -12.22 11.08
CA ARG A 432 -12.16 -10.77 10.92
C ARG A 432 -12.90 -10.08 12.07
N VAL A 433 -13.99 -10.70 12.55
CA VAL A 433 -14.58 -10.37 13.86
C VAL A 433 -13.53 -10.50 14.97
N ILE A 434 -12.80 -11.62 15.02
CA ILE A 434 -11.77 -11.87 16.04
C ILE A 434 -10.65 -10.82 16.01
N ILE A 435 -10.16 -10.37 14.84
CA ILE A 435 -9.19 -9.26 14.75
C ILE A 435 -9.73 -8.00 15.43
N THR A 436 -11.00 -7.64 15.19
CA THR A 436 -11.57 -6.41 15.74
C THR A 436 -11.73 -6.46 17.28
N LEU A 437 -11.90 -7.68 17.83
CA LEU A 437 -11.97 -7.96 19.27
C LEU A 437 -10.58 -7.98 19.94
N PHE A 438 -9.51 -8.20 19.18
CA PHE A 438 -8.13 -8.15 19.69
C PHE A 438 -7.67 -6.71 19.94
N THR A 439 -8.05 -6.15 21.09
CA THR A 439 -7.65 -4.81 21.52
C THR A 439 -6.17 -4.66 21.86
N ASP A 440 -5.45 -5.77 22.06
CA ASP A 440 -4.01 -5.81 22.35
C ASP A 440 -3.15 -5.79 21.08
N ARG A 441 -3.73 -5.97 19.87
CA ARG A 441 -2.95 -6.24 18.66
C ARG A 441 -3.25 -5.30 17.50
N ARG A 442 -2.23 -5.07 16.68
CA ARG A 442 -2.29 -4.21 15.48
C ARG A 442 -1.85 -4.90 14.21
N MET A 443 -2.63 -4.69 13.15
CA MET A 443 -2.24 -5.06 11.80
C MET A 443 -1.18 -4.07 11.30
N HIS A 444 -0.07 -4.59 10.80
CA HIS A 444 1.06 -3.82 10.28
C HIS A 444 1.76 -4.64 9.20
N ASN A 445 1.59 -4.26 7.93
CA ASN A 445 2.18 -4.95 6.77
C ASN A 445 1.92 -6.47 6.77
N GLY A 446 0.65 -6.87 6.95
CA GLY A 446 0.20 -8.27 7.02
C GLY A 446 0.54 -9.03 8.31
N TRP A 447 1.21 -8.39 9.27
CA TRP A 447 1.48 -8.93 10.60
C TRP A 447 0.45 -8.42 11.63
N LEU A 448 -0.05 -9.31 12.48
CA LEU A 448 -0.82 -8.98 13.68
C LEU A 448 0.12 -8.99 14.90
N ILE A 449 0.42 -7.81 15.45
CA ILE A 449 1.50 -7.59 16.43
C ILE A 449 0.93 -7.02 17.74
N ALA A 450 1.31 -7.58 18.89
CA ALA A 450 0.75 -7.29 20.22
C ALA A 450 1.32 -6.04 20.94
N ASP A 451 2.23 -5.31 20.29
CA ASP A 451 2.87 -4.09 20.80
C ASP A 451 3.36 -3.28 19.59
N ASP A 452 4.33 -2.39 19.77
CA ASP A 452 4.96 -1.67 18.69
C ASP A 452 5.86 -2.56 17.78
N PRO A 453 5.60 -2.67 16.46
CA PRO A 453 6.48 -3.36 15.51
C PRO A 453 7.91 -2.82 15.50
N ASN A 454 8.13 -1.52 15.68
CA ASN A 454 9.47 -0.95 15.61
C ASN A 454 10.30 -1.38 16.84
N LYS A 455 9.75 -1.23 18.05
CA LYS A 455 10.29 -1.80 19.29
C LYS A 455 10.54 -3.31 19.20
N LEU A 456 9.61 -4.11 18.66
CA LEU A 456 9.76 -5.56 18.55
C LEU A 456 10.86 -5.97 17.55
N ARG A 457 10.98 -5.26 16.41
CA ARG A 457 12.07 -5.41 15.44
C ARG A 457 13.42 -4.95 16.00
N TRP A 458 13.42 -3.91 16.82
CA TRP A 458 14.60 -3.43 17.53
C TRP A 458 15.11 -4.48 18.53
N GLN A 459 14.24 -4.99 19.41
CA GLN A 459 14.56 -6.08 20.33
C GLN A 459 15.02 -7.34 19.60
N THR A 460 14.44 -7.63 18.43
CA THR A 460 14.84 -8.77 17.58
C THR A 460 16.30 -8.65 17.14
N ARG A 461 16.75 -7.47 16.70
CA ARG A 461 18.14 -7.28 16.25
C ARG A 461 19.15 -7.29 17.39
N GLU A 462 18.82 -6.67 18.53
CA GLU A 462 19.66 -6.70 19.73
C GLU A 462 19.91 -8.14 20.23
N LEU A 463 18.89 -9.00 20.21
CA LEU A 463 19.00 -10.40 20.66
C LEU A 463 19.82 -11.32 19.73
N LEU A 464 20.16 -10.85 18.52
CA LEU A 464 20.73 -11.65 17.43
C LEU A 464 22.06 -11.08 16.89
N GLY A 465 22.62 -10.05 17.52
CA GLY A 465 23.84 -9.37 17.06
C GLY A 465 25.12 -10.22 17.05
N ASP A 466 25.11 -11.38 17.71
CA ASP A 466 26.20 -12.37 17.76
C ASP A 466 26.09 -13.49 16.69
N ALA A 467 25.18 -13.32 15.73
CA ALA A 467 24.92 -14.23 14.60
C ALA A 467 24.57 -15.70 14.99
N PRO A 468 23.50 -15.92 15.78
CA PRO A 468 23.12 -17.26 16.24
C PRO A 468 22.53 -18.13 15.10
N ASN A 469 22.59 -19.45 15.27
CA ASN A 469 21.82 -20.38 14.42
C ASN A 469 20.30 -20.21 14.63
N LEU A 470 19.50 -20.68 13.67
CA LEU A 470 18.05 -20.54 13.69
C LEU A 470 17.37 -21.12 14.96
N THR A 471 17.91 -22.21 15.53
CA THR A 471 17.36 -22.82 16.76
C THR A 471 17.60 -21.92 17.98
N GLU A 472 18.81 -21.38 18.14
CA GLU A 472 19.12 -20.41 19.18
C GLU A 472 18.35 -19.10 19.01
N ALA A 473 18.23 -18.61 17.77
CA ALA A 473 17.39 -17.46 17.45
C ALA A 473 15.93 -17.69 17.88
N GLY A 474 15.37 -18.88 17.63
CA GLY A 474 14.05 -19.28 18.10
C GLY A 474 13.91 -19.26 19.62
N ILE A 475 14.88 -19.83 20.34
CA ILE A 475 14.89 -19.83 21.82
C ILE A 475 14.97 -18.41 22.39
N ARG A 476 15.75 -17.51 21.77
CA ARG A 476 15.90 -16.12 22.19
C ARG A 476 14.65 -15.30 21.88
N LEU A 477 14.15 -15.35 20.64
CA LEU A 477 12.98 -14.61 20.21
C LEU A 477 11.67 -15.12 20.83
N GLY A 478 11.62 -16.39 21.24
CA GLY A 478 10.54 -16.94 22.06
C GLY A 478 10.35 -16.19 23.39
N ARG A 479 11.39 -15.54 23.93
CA ARG A 479 11.32 -14.72 25.16
C ARG A 479 10.60 -13.39 24.96
N ILE A 480 10.65 -12.82 23.76
CA ILE A 480 9.85 -11.65 23.35
C ILE A 480 8.53 -12.08 22.67
N GLY A 481 8.21 -13.39 22.72
CA GLY A 481 6.94 -13.97 22.29
C GLY A 481 6.83 -14.30 20.81
N ILE A 482 7.89 -14.21 20.00
CA ILE A 482 7.87 -14.73 18.62
C ILE A 482 7.80 -16.26 18.67
N ARG A 483 6.79 -16.84 18.03
CA ARG A 483 6.59 -18.30 18.01
C ARG A 483 7.46 -18.98 16.94
N GLN A 484 7.81 -20.24 17.16
CA GLN A 484 8.70 -21.00 16.25
C GLN A 484 8.15 -21.10 14.82
N GLN A 485 6.83 -21.15 14.67
CA GLN A 485 6.14 -21.17 13.36
C GLN A 485 6.38 -19.86 12.59
N GLU A 486 6.30 -18.73 13.29
CA GLU A 486 6.45 -17.40 12.68
C GLU A 486 7.92 -16.93 12.62
N LEU A 487 8.85 -17.68 13.23
CA LEU A 487 10.25 -17.28 13.41
C LEU A 487 10.95 -16.90 12.11
N ARG A 488 10.94 -17.79 11.11
CA ARG A 488 11.59 -17.55 9.81
C ARG A 488 10.98 -16.35 9.10
N ALA A 489 9.66 -16.24 9.17
CA ALA A 489 8.89 -15.16 8.58
C ALA A 489 9.23 -13.80 9.23
N TRP A 490 9.25 -13.77 10.56
CA TRP A 490 9.55 -12.57 11.34
C TRP A 490 10.97 -12.08 11.08
N LEU A 491 11.94 -12.99 11.07
CA LEU A 491 13.35 -12.69 10.74
C LEU A 491 13.49 -12.10 9.34
N LEU A 492 12.87 -12.70 8.32
CA LEU A 492 12.91 -12.19 6.95
C LEU A 492 12.15 -10.86 6.77
N SER A 493 11.13 -10.58 7.59
CA SER A 493 10.42 -9.30 7.61
C SER A 493 11.16 -8.17 8.35
N THR A 494 12.23 -8.49 9.09
CA THR A 494 12.94 -7.52 9.94
C THR A 494 14.06 -6.82 9.15
N PRO A 495 14.07 -5.47 9.06
CA PRO A 495 15.06 -4.74 8.27
C PRO A 495 16.51 -5.04 8.66
N GLY A 496 17.34 -5.33 7.67
CA GLY A 496 18.76 -5.68 7.87
C GLY A 496 18.98 -6.97 8.67
N VAL A 497 17.99 -7.85 8.77
CA VAL A 497 18.19 -9.24 9.21
C VAL A 497 18.18 -10.15 7.97
N SER A 498 19.14 -11.06 7.92
CA SER A 498 19.25 -12.03 6.84
C SER A 498 19.54 -13.44 7.37
N LEU A 499 19.15 -14.44 6.58
CA LEU A 499 19.41 -15.85 6.87
C LEU A 499 20.36 -16.37 5.79
N ARG A 500 21.50 -16.95 6.20
CA ARG A 500 22.48 -17.61 5.33
C ARG A 500 22.96 -18.87 6.04
N ASP A 501 23.00 -20.01 5.35
CA ASP A 501 23.54 -21.28 5.86
C ASP A 501 22.96 -21.72 7.23
N GLY A 502 21.67 -21.42 7.48
CA GLY A 502 20.99 -21.70 8.76
C GLY A 502 21.36 -20.78 9.93
N GLN A 503 22.24 -19.80 9.70
CA GLN A 503 22.61 -18.74 10.64
C GLN A 503 21.87 -17.44 10.35
N VAL A 504 21.62 -16.66 11.39
CA VAL A 504 21.00 -15.34 11.31
C VAL A 504 22.10 -14.29 11.34
N TYR A 505 22.07 -13.33 10.41
CA TYR A 505 23.02 -12.22 10.34
C TYR A 505 22.28 -10.90 10.47
N VAL A 506 22.73 -10.04 11.40
CA VAL A 506 22.23 -8.68 11.59
C VAL A 506 23.21 -7.69 10.96
N ASP A 507 22.75 -6.99 9.92
CA ASP A 507 23.47 -5.89 9.32
C ASP A 507 23.21 -4.60 10.11
N THR A 508 24.21 -4.16 10.86
CA THR A 508 24.19 -2.94 11.68
C THR A 508 24.29 -1.65 10.85
N SER A 509 24.62 -1.72 9.55
CA SER A 509 24.66 -0.55 8.67
C SER A 509 23.27 -0.10 8.22
N VAL A 510 22.27 -0.99 8.26
CA VAL A 510 20.87 -0.66 8.00
C VAL A 510 20.33 0.14 9.19
N PRO A 511 19.98 1.43 9.02
CA PRO A 511 19.49 2.25 10.12
C PRO A 511 18.11 1.78 10.55
N MET A 512 17.89 1.73 11.85
CA MET A 512 16.62 1.39 12.47
C MET A 512 16.33 2.40 13.57
N GLU A 513 15.08 2.85 13.63
CA GLU A 513 14.62 3.79 14.64
C GLU A 513 14.63 3.10 16.01
N ALA A 514 15.42 3.63 16.96
CA ALA A 514 15.41 3.12 18.32
C ALA A 514 14.07 3.48 18.98
N PRO A 515 13.48 2.59 19.81
CA PRO A 515 12.30 2.94 20.59
C PRO A 515 12.65 4.11 21.51
N GLY A 516 12.02 5.27 21.31
CA GLY A 516 12.27 6.43 22.14
C GLY A 516 11.84 6.17 23.59
N ASP A 517 12.69 6.52 24.56
CA ASP A 517 12.41 6.45 25.99
C ASP A 517 11.38 7.51 26.43
N GLY A 518 10.16 7.37 25.91
CA GLY A 518 9.00 8.14 26.31
C GLY A 518 8.33 7.50 27.51
N HIS A 519 8.66 7.93 28.72
CA HIS A 519 7.79 7.70 29.87
C HIS A 519 6.42 8.36 29.61
N SER A 520 5.43 7.54 29.29
CA SER A 520 4.02 7.93 29.16
C SER A 520 3.15 6.86 29.79
N THR A 521 3.22 6.78 31.13
CA THR A 521 2.18 6.16 31.96
C THR A 521 0.94 7.05 32.00
N GLU A 522 0.33 7.28 30.84
CA GLU A 522 -1.00 7.89 30.71
C GLU A 522 -1.58 7.55 29.32
N GLY A 523 -2.69 6.82 29.27
CA GLY A 523 -3.44 6.57 28.03
C GLY A 523 -3.05 5.35 27.21
N SER A 524 -3.17 4.14 27.79
CA SER A 524 -3.42 2.94 26.98
C SER A 524 -4.73 3.13 26.20
N GLY A 525 -4.63 3.41 24.90
CA GLY A 525 -5.75 3.94 24.12
C GLY A 525 -5.40 4.39 22.70
N ALA A 526 -4.67 3.55 21.96
CA ALA A 526 -4.45 3.71 20.52
C ALA A 526 -4.87 2.42 19.82
N THR A 527 -6.17 2.30 19.51
CA THR A 527 -6.71 1.18 18.75
C THR A 527 -6.45 1.35 17.27
N THR A 528 -6.72 0.30 16.51
CA THR A 528 -6.13 0.08 15.19
C THR A 528 -7.16 0.25 14.08
N GLU A 529 -6.69 0.16 12.84
CA GLU A 529 -7.46 0.26 11.60
C GLU A 529 -8.68 -0.70 11.52
N ASN A 530 -8.76 -1.71 12.40
CA ASN A 530 -9.95 -2.55 12.61
C ASN A 530 -10.29 -2.78 14.11
N GLY A 531 -9.63 -2.12 15.07
CA GLY A 531 -9.81 -2.39 16.50
C GLY A 531 -10.84 -1.47 17.17
N LEU A 532 -11.81 -2.04 17.90
CA LEU A 532 -12.83 -1.29 18.63
C LEU A 532 -12.22 -0.26 19.60
N PRO A 533 -12.60 1.03 19.56
CA PRO A 533 -12.04 2.11 20.39
C PRO A 533 -12.54 2.08 21.85
N ILE A 534 -12.30 0.97 22.53
CA ILE A 534 -12.68 0.74 23.91
C ILE A 534 -11.83 1.61 24.83
N ARG A 535 -12.39 2.73 25.28
CA ARG A 535 -11.87 3.46 26.44
C ARG A 535 -12.18 2.66 27.70
N ARG A 536 -11.21 1.90 28.21
CA ARG A 536 -11.26 1.43 29.60
C ARG A 536 -11.28 2.65 30.52
N ARG A 537 -12.38 2.86 31.24
CA ARG A 537 -12.41 3.75 32.39
C ARG A 537 -11.51 3.12 33.47
N PRO A 538 -10.58 3.87 34.09
CA PRO A 538 -9.87 3.36 35.25
C PRO A 538 -10.82 3.34 36.45
N ASP A 539 -11.47 2.20 36.69
CA ASP A 539 -12.20 1.96 37.93
C ASP A 539 -11.17 1.74 39.06
N GLY A 540 -11.01 2.77 39.88
CA GLY A 540 -9.95 2.85 40.89
C GLY A 540 -10.26 3.90 41.97
N GLN A 541 -11.53 4.03 42.34
CA GLN A 541 -11.96 4.87 43.46
C GLN A 541 -12.72 3.98 44.45
N PRO A 542 -12.16 3.69 45.65
CA PRO A 542 -12.79 2.78 46.59
C PRO A 542 -14.13 3.34 47.07
N GLY A 543 -15.22 2.61 46.82
CA GLY A 543 -16.49 2.85 47.51
C GLY A 543 -16.35 2.50 48.99
N PRO A 544 -16.97 3.26 49.92
CA PRO A 544 -16.91 2.94 51.34
C PRO A 544 -17.70 1.66 51.65
N GLU A 545 -17.06 0.71 52.33
CA GLU A 545 -17.73 -0.51 52.81
C GLU A 545 -18.73 -0.23 53.94
N PRO A 546 -19.79 -1.05 54.09
CA PRO A 546 -20.85 -0.81 55.06
C PRO A 546 -20.48 -1.31 56.46
N ALA A 547 -20.20 -0.39 57.38
CA ALA A 547 -20.01 -0.70 58.80
C ALA A 547 -21.33 -0.66 59.58
N THR A 548 -21.96 -1.83 59.79
CA THR A 548 -23.04 -2.00 60.77
C THR A 548 -22.46 -2.48 62.10
N HIS A 549 -22.40 -1.61 63.12
CA HIS A 549 -22.67 -1.89 64.54
C HIS A 549 -22.24 -0.70 65.43
N ALA A 550 -23.15 -0.24 66.29
CA ALA A 550 -22.96 0.78 67.35
C ALA A 550 -22.67 0.07 68.71
N PRO A 551 -22.54 0.74 69.88
CA PRO A 551 -22.51 2.19 70.21
C PRO A 551 -21.14 2.60 70.86
N GLU A 552 -20.83 3.84 71.28
CA GLU A 552 -21.43 4.64 72.37
C GLU A 552 -21.25 6.17 72.19
N HIS A 553 -22.37 6.88 72.37
CA HIS A 553 -22.58 8.08 73.20
C HIS A 553 -21.41 9.05 73.51
N ILE A 554 -21.62 10.36 73.20
CA ILE A 554 -22.02 11.40 74.17
C ILE A 554 -22.35 12.75 73.46
N HIS A 555 -23.49 13.35 73.84
CA HIS A 555 -23.97 14.76 73.86
C HIS A 555 -23.16 15.91 73.17
N HIS A 556 -23.75 17.02 72.67
CA HIS A 556 -25.16 17.46 72.54
C HIS A 556 -25.28 18.69 71.59
N HIS A 557 -26.48 18.90 71.02
CA HIS A 557 -27.13 20.17 70.61
C HIS A 557 -26.35 21.33 69.93
N ARG A 558 -26.68 21.55 68.63
CA ARG A 558 -27.42 22.71 68.03
C ARG A 558 -27.70 23.96 68.94
N PRO A 559 -27.92 25.20 68.39
CA PRO A 559 -28.11 25.55 66.97
C PRO A 559 -27.52 26.90 66.45
N GLU A 560 -27.62 27.11 65.14
CA GLU A 560 -27.70 28.44 64.45
C GLU A 560 -29.01 29.19 64.82
N PRO A 561 -29.21 30.52 64.55
CA PRO A 561 -28.68 31.31 63.43
C PRO A 561 -28.36 32.81 63.69
N GLU A 562 -28.15 33.58 62.59
CA GLU A 562 -28.47 35.00 62.36
C GLU A 562 -27.33 36.02 62.08
N GLN A 563 -27.41 36.62 60.88
CA GLN A 563 -27.35 38.05 60.51
C GLN A 563 -26.19 38.99 60.97
N GLY A 564 -25.57 39.68 59.99
CA GLY A 564 -24.71 40.89 60.15
C GLY A 564 -23.26 40.61 60.57
N GLY A 565 -22.26 41.45 60.30
CA GLY A 565 -22.19 42.73 59.58
C GLY A 565 -21.01 43.60 60.08
N PHE A 566 -20.13 44.06 59.18
CA PHE A 566 -18.88 44.85 59.49
C PHE A 566 -17.80 44.06 60.29
N VAL A 567 -16.50 44.42 60.38
CA VAL A 567 -15.79 45.75 60.41
C VAL A 567 -14.38 45.66 59.68
N PRO A 568 -13.38 46.60 59.72
CA PRO A 568 -12.75 47.09 58.47
C PRO A 568 -11.20 47.22 58.40
N GLY A 569 -10.67 47.54 57.20
CA GLY A 569 -9.41 48.29 56.93
C GLY A 569 -8.06 47.61 57.22
N LEU A 570 -6.91 47.93 56.62
CA LEU A 570 -6.39 48.86 55.57
C LEU A 570 -4.93 48.38 55.26
N PRO A 571 -4.12 48.90 54.29
CA PRO A 571 -4.39 49.84 53.17
C PRO A 571 -3.87 49.42 51.75
N SER A 572 -4.55 49.94 50.73
CA SER A 572 -4.12 50.61 49.45
C SER A 572 -2.61 50.74 49.08
N VAL A 573 -2.12 50.90 47.83
CA VAL A 573 -2.58 51.11 46.39
C VAL A 573 -1.28 51.27 45.51
N PRO A 574 -1.22 51.32 44.15
CA PRO A 574 -2.23 51.27 43.07
C PRO A 574 -2.08 50.13 42.03
N LEU A 575 -3.12 49.92 41.21
CA LEU A 575 -3.06 49.25 39.91
C LEU A 575 -3.58 50.22 38.82
N ALA A 576 -2.92 50.27 37.65
CA ALA A 576 -3.34 51.10 36.53
C ALA A 576 -4.27 50.33 35.55
N PRO A 577 -5.24 50.99 34.89
CA PRO A 577 -6.24 50.32 34.06
C PRO A 577 -5.74 49.98 32.63
N PRO A 578 -6.28 48.93 31.98
CA PRO A 578 -5.97 48.59 30.60
C PRO A 578 -6.68 49.52 29.58
N PRO A 579 -6.11 49.71 28.37
CA PRO A 579 -6.67 50.58 27.34
C PRO A 579 -7.88 49.97 26.59
N VAL A 580 -8.67 50.86 25.99
CA VAL A 580 -9.99 50.63 25.37
C VAL A 580 -9.86 50.34 23.86
N PRO A 581 -10.65 49.44 23.26
CA PRO A 581 -10.68 49.24 21.80
C PRO A 581 -11.38 50.41 21.07
N PRO A 582 -10.92 50.82 19.87
CA PRO A 582 -11.48 51.96 19.15
C PRO A 582 -12.88 51.70 18.57
N LEU A 583 -13.70 52.75 18.57
CA LEU A 583 -15.11 52.75 18.17
C LEU A 583 -15.35 52.43 16.69
N ALA A 584 -16.44 51.70 16.43
CA ALA A 584 -17.13 51.73 15.15
C ALA A 584 -18.08 52.94 15.06
N HIS A 585 -18.11 53.61 13.91
CA HIS A 585 -19.04 54.70 13.61
C HIS A 585 -20.16 54.27 12.63
N PRO A 586 -21.29 55.00 12.57
CA PRO A 586 -22.60 54.35 12.47
C PRO A 586 -23.13 54.16 11.04
N ALA A 587 -24.07 53.21 10.92
CA ALA A 587 -24.87 53.00 9.72
C ALA A 587 -25.93 54.11 9.53
N HIS A 588 -26.22 54.44 8.27
CA HIS A 588 -27.42 55.17 7.85
C HIS A 588 -28.29 54.29 6.91
N PRO A 589 -29.59 54.59 6.77
CA PRO A 589 -30.62 53.57 6.56
C PRO A 589 -30.88 53.19 5.10
N ALA A 590 -31.63 52.10 4.94
CA ALA A 590 -31.96 51.46 3.67
C ALA A 590 -32.90 52.25 2.75
N HIS A 591 -32.72 52.06 1.44
CA HIS A 591 -33.77 52.18 0.44
C HIS A 591 -34.01 50.82 -0.24
N PRO A 592 -35.26 50.44 -0.56
CA PRO A 592 -35.58 49.13 -1.15
C PRO A 592 -35.63 49.17 -2.68
N GLY A 593 -35.20 48.08 -3.32
CA GLY A 593 -35.60 47.75 -4.71
C GLY A 593 -34.47 47.40 -5.67
N HIS A 594 -34.19 46.09 -5.84
CA HIS A 594 -34.21 45.34 -7.11
C HIS A 594 -33.36 44.06 -7.01
N PRO A 595 -33.76 42.95 -7.68
CA PRO A 595 -33.04 41.68 -7.60
C PRO A 595 -31.89 41.60 -8.62
N GLY A 596 -30.77 41.05 -8.18
CA GLY A 596 -29.76 40.42 -9.03
C GLY A 596 -28.60 41.30 -9.48
N HIS A 597 -27.43 41.07 -8.91
CA HIS A 597 -26.29 40.47 -9.64
C HIS A 597 -25.25 39.98 -8.62
N ALA A 598 -24.86 38.70 -8.70
CA ALA A 598 -23.68 38.23 -8.00
C ALA A 598 -22.44 38.87 -8.65
N ALA A 599 -21.54 39.43 -7.84
CA ALA A 599 -20.29 39.97 -8.37
C ALA A 599 -19.45 38.84 -8.99
N PRO A 600 -18.88 39.02 -10.19
CA PRO A 600 -18.09 37.97 -10.82
C PRO A 600 -16.79 37.74 -10.06
N VAL A 601 -16.51 36.47 -9.75
CA VAL A 601 -15.22 36.02 -9.21
C VAL A 601 -14.12 36.40 -10.20
N ARG A 602 -13.06 37.08 -9.73
CA ARG A 602 -11.95 37.51 -10.58
C ARG A 602 -11.15 36.29 -11.10
N PRO A 603 -10.97 36.12 -12.42
CA PRO A 603 -10.30 34.96 -13.01
C PRO A 603 -8.77 35.07 -12.92
N GLY A 604 -8.24 35.03 -11.70
CA GLY A 604 -6.79 35.05 -11.42
C GLY A 604 -6.39 34.52 -10.04
N ALA A 605 -7.35 34.14 -9.19
CA ALA A 605 -7.10 33.67 -7.82
C ALA A 605 -6.95 32.12 -7.70
N SER A 606 -6.76 31.43 -8.83
CA SER A 606 -6.74 29.96 -8.92
C SER A 606 -5.34 29.35 -8.92
N ASP A 607 -4.30 30.18 -8.83
CA ASP A 607 -2.89 29.81 -8.97
C ASP A 607 -2.15 29.93 -7.61
N PRO A 608 -1.39 28.91 -7.17
CA PRO A 608 -0.43 29.01 -6.07
C PRO A 608 0.59 30.15 -6.23
N ALA A 609 1.00 30.50 -7.44
CA ALA A 609 1.93 31.60 -7.72
C ALA A 609 1.36 32.99 -7.36
N ALA A 610 0.03 33.12 -7.31
CA ALA A 610 -0.66 34.32 -6.83
C ALA A 610 -1.07 34.25 -5.34
N SER A 611 -0.80 33.14 -4.66
CA SER A 611 -1.29 32.85 -3.30
C SER A 611 -0.26 33.15 -2.21
N ALA A 612 -0.68 33.88 -1.17
CA ALA A 612 0.10 34.10 0.05
C ALA A 612 0.68 32.79 0.61
N ARG A 613 1.92 32.84 1.11
CA ARG A 613 2.59 31.72 1.79
C ARG A 613 2.72 30.44 0.97
N CYS A 614 2.65 30.52 -0.36
CA CYS A 614 2.83 29.38 -1.27
C CYS A 614 4.14 29.52 -2.05
N PHE A 615 5.02 28.52 -1.95
CA PHE A 615 6.38 28.56 -2.50
C PHE A 615 6.71 27.29 -3.28
N ARG A 616 7.31 27.46 -4.46
CA ARG A 616 7.64 26.36 -5.39
C ARG A 616 9.00 25.75 -5.06
N ALA A 617 9.04 24.49 -4.65
CA ALA A 617 10.29 23.78 -4.36
C ALA A 617 11.06 23.40 -5.66
N PRO A 618 12.36 23.01 -5.59
CA PRO A 618 13.16 22.70 -6.78
C PRO A 618 12.66 21.48 -7.58
N ASP A 619 11.89 20.60 -6.91
CA ASP A 619 11.19 19.46 -7.49
C ASP A 619 9.89 19.87 -8.22
N GLY A 620 9.62 21.17 -8.35
CA GLY A 620 8.45 21.73 -9.02
C GLY A 620 7.16 21.74 -8.18
N ARG A 621 7.16 21.16 -6.98
CA ARG A 621 5.96 21.09 -6.13
C ARG A 621 5.71 22.40 -5.37
N TRP A 622 4.45 22.77 -5.22
CA TRP A 622 4.04 23.93 -4.41
C TRP A 622 3.87 23.54 -2.94
N TRP A 623 4.52 24.29 -2.05
CA TRP A 623 4.44 24.11 -0.59
C TRP A 623 3.73 25.31 0.04
N HIS A 624 2.75 25.06 0.90
CA HIS A 624 2.09 26.09 1.70
C HIS A 624 2.70 26.18 3.11
N ARG A 625 3.07 27.39 3.55
CA ARG A 625 3.61 27.70 4.88
C ARG A 625 2.50 28.07 5.86
N ILE A 626 2.50 27.41 7.00
CA ILE A 626 1.61 27.65 8.13
C ILE A 626 2.46 28.00 9.34
N ASP A 627 2.23 29.18 9.91
CA ASP A 627 2.88 29.63 11.14
C ASP A 627 2.08 29.06 12.34
N ILE A 628 2.74 28.34 13.25
CA ILE A 628 2.07 27.55 14.29
C ILE A 628 1.74 28.41 15.51
N THR A 629 0.48 28.37 15.93
CA THR A 629 -0.03 29.05 17.12
C THR A 629 -0.42 28.02 18.20
N ALA A 630 -0.62 28.48 19.44
CA ALA A 630 -1.16 27.63 20.50
C ALA A 630 -2.55 27.06 20.13
N ASP A 631 -3.36 27.83 19.40
CA ASP A 631 -4.69 27.40 18.97
C ASP A 631 -4.64 26.25 17.95
N HIS A 632 -3.67 26.26 17.03
CA HIS A 632 -3.44 25.14 16.11
C HIS A 632 -3.07 23.85 16.87
N LEU A 633 -2.30 23.95 17.97
CA LEU A 633 -1.96 22.82 18.84
C LEU A 633 -3.14 22.33 19.71
N ASN A 634 -4.09 23.20 20.02
CA ASN A 634 -5.38 22.85 20.62
C ASN A 634 -6.35 22.25 19.60
N GLY A 635 -6.11 22.48 18.31
CA GLY A 635 -6.82 21.87 17.19
C GLY A 635 -7.81 22.79 16.48
N ALA A 636 -7.64 24.10 16.61
CA ALA A 636 -8.35 25.08 15.79
C ALA A 636 -8.13 24.82 14.28
N PRO A 637 -9.13 25.15 13.43
CA PRO A 637 -9.02 24.96 11.99
C PRO A 637 -7.96 25.88 11.39
N VAL A 638 -7.24 25.39 10.38
CA VAL A 638 -6.14 26.12 9.73
C VAL A 638 -6.58 26.53 8.33
N ALA A 639 -6.73 27.83 8.10
CA ALA A 639 -7.10 28.38 6.81
C ALA A 639 -6.01 28.13 5.74
N VAL A 640 -6.44 27.86 4.51
CA VAL A 640 -5.59 27.53 3.36
C VAL A 640 -5.90 28.50 2.21
N PRO A 641 -4.90 29.02 1.48
CA PRO A 641 -5.13 29.92 0.35
C PRO A 641 -5.95 29.27 -0.78
N THR A 642 -6.86 30.06 -1.35
CA THR A 642 -7.79 29.65 -2.42
C THR A 642 -7.08 29.06 -3.64
N GLY A 643 -6.01 29.69 -4.14
CA GLY A 643 -5.27 29.19 -5.30
C GLY A 643 -4.55 27.87 -5.02
N TYR A 644 -3.98 27.73 -3.83
CA TYR A 644 -3.39 26.46 -3.38
C TYR A 644 -4.43 25.35 -3.21
N ALA A 645 -5.57 25.61 -2.58
CA ALA A 645 -6.66 24.64 -2.48
C ALA A 645 -7.20 24.22 -3.86
N THR A 646 -7.29 25.16 -4.81
CA THR A 646 -7.70 24.89 -6.20
C THR A 646 -6.68 24.03 -6.94
N HIS A 647 -5.38 24.28 -6.75
CA HIS A 647 -4.29 23.46 -7.29
C HIS A 647 -4.32 22.02 -6.76
N LEU A 648 -4.78 21.80 -5.52
CA LEU A 648 -5.03 20.47 -4.97
C LEU A 648 -6.34 19.81 -5.46
N GLY A 649 -7.04 20.42 -6.42
CA GLY A 649 -8.30 19.92 -6.98
C GLY A 649 -9.52 20.11 -6.08
N LEU A 650 -9.39 20.82 -4.95
CA LEU A 650 -10.53 21.11 -4.08
C LEU A 650 -11.40 22.21 -4.66
N GLN A 651 -12.72 22.06 -4.52
CA GLN A 651 -13.72 23.03 -4.96
C GLN A 651 -14.63 23.47 -3.79
N PRO A 652 -15.27 24.65 -3.86
CA PRO A 652 -16.27 25.07 -2.88
C PRO A 652 -17.35 24.01 -2.61
N GLY A 653 -17.66 23.77 -1.34
CA GLY A 653 -18.62 22.75 -0.91
C GLY A 653 -18.11 21.30 -0.94
N ARG A 654 -16.87 21.05 -1.39
CA ARG A 654 -16.21 19.74 -1.32
C ARG A 654 -15.28 19.62 -0.11
N LEU A 655 -14.85 18.39 0.14
CA LEU A 655 -13.76 18.05 1.05
C LEU A 655 -12.75 17.17 0.34
N LEU A 656 -11.49 17.25 0.77
CA LEU A 656 -10.38 16.40 0.35
C LEU A 656 -9.84 15.71 1.61
N CYS A 657 -9.94 14.38 1.63
CA CYS A 657 -9.31 13.55 2.66
C CYS A 657 -7.83 13.39 2.31
N LEU A 658 -6.96 13.60 3.29
CA LEU A 658 -5.51 13.62 3.09
C LEU A 658 -4.82 12.77 4.16
N THR A 659 -3.99 11.84 3.73
CA THR A 659 -3.17 11.00 4.60
C THR A 659 -1.86 11.71 4.90
N ALA A 660 -1.71 12.26 6.10
CA ALA A 660 -0.45 12.87 6.54
C ALA A 660 0.65 11.79 6.74
N PRO A 661 1.91 12.18 7.00
CA PRO A 661 2.94 11.22 7.38
C PRO A 661 2.49 10.43 8.62
N GLY A 662 2.87 9.16 8.77
CA GLY A 662 2.41 8.36 9.91
C GLY A 662 0.91 8.05 9.93
N ALA A 663 0.22 8.17 8.79
CA ALA A 663 -1.17 7.77 8.56
C ALA A 663 -2.27 8.55 9.34
N ASP A 664 -2.00 9.79 9.78
CA ASP A 664 -3.10 10.64 10.26
C ASP A 664 -4.05 11.00 9.10
N LEU A 665 -5.34 10.73 9.25
CA LEU A 665 -6.35 11.28 8.35
C LEU A 665 -6.62 12.75 8.69
N LEU A 666 -6.23 13.65 7.80
CA LEU A 666 -6.56 15.07 7.82
C LEU A 666 -7.67 15.36 6.81
N VAL A 667 -8.56 16.28 7.13
CA VAL A 667 -9.64 16.69 6.20
C VAL A 667 -9.49 18.18 5.89
N LEU A 668 -9.26 18.47 4.61
CA LEU A 668 -9.31 19.82 4.05
C LEU A 668 -10.72 20.07 3.51
N VAL A 669 -11.44 21.04 4.07
CA VAL A 669 -12.85 21.32 3.72
C VAL A 669 -12.97 22.73 3.17
N TRP A 670 -13.73 22.90 2.09
CA TRP A 670 -14.08 24.23 1.57
C TRP A 670 -15.53 24.56 1.91
N ARG A 671 -15.73 25.44 2.90
CA ARG A 671 -17.04 26.04 3.22
C ARG A 671 -17.12 27.42 2.54
N ASP A 672 -17.01 28.50 3.31
CA ASP A 672 -16.83 29.85 2.78
C ASP A 672 -15.40 30.10 2.29
N GLN A 673 -14.43 29.48 2.97
CA GLN A 673 -13.00 29.45 2.61
C GLN A 673 -12.45 28.02 2.81
N PRO A 674 -11.33 27.64 2.15
CA PRO A 674 -10.70 26.35 2.37
C PRO A 674 -9.94 26.33 3.70
N ALA A 675 -10.12 25.29 4.50
CA ALA A 675 -9.41 25.12 5.77
C ALA A 675 -9.26 23.63 6.15
N PHE A 676 -8.14 23.28 6.77
CA PHE A 676 -8.02 22.00 7.48
C PHE A 676 -8.88 22.05 8.75
N ASP A 677 -9.72 21.05 8.96
CA ASP A 677 -10.61 20.98 10.13
C ASP A 677 -9.79 20.88 11.44
N SER A 678 -8.69 20.13 11.41
CA SER A 678 -7.63 20.20 12.43
C SER A 678 -6.31 19.65 11.92
N LEU A 679 -5.20 20.37 12.13
CA LEU A 679 -3.83 19.84 11.91
C LEU A 679 -3.21 19.25 13.18
N ARG A 680 -3.95 19.21 14.30
CA ARG A 680 -3.45 18.77 15.61
C ARG A 680 -2.74 17.40 15.60
N PRO A 681 -3.21 16.35 14.88
CA PRO A 681 -2.50 15.07 14.83
C PRO A 681 -1.06 15.22 14.28
N LEU A 682 -0.96 15.87 13.12
CA LEU A 682 0.29 16.17 12.43
C LEU A 682 1.24 17.00 13.31
N LEU A 683 0.72 18.08 13.93
CA LEU A 683 1.52 18.97 14.76
C LEU A 683 2.04 18.29 16.03
N ARG A 684 1.24 17.42 16.66
CA ARG A 684 1.66 16.66 17.84
C ARG A 684 2.77 15.66 17.48
N ARG A 685 2.65 14.91 16.37
CA ARG A 685 3.70 13.96 15.96
C ARG A 685 5.01 14.67 15.61
N GLN A 686 4.98 15.81 14.93
CA GLN A 686 6.20 16.57 14.63
C GLN A 686 6.74 17.37 15.84
N ALA A 687 6.14 17.21 17.04
CA ALA A 687 6.46 17.95 18.26
C ALA A 687 6.56 19.46 18.00
N ALA A 688 5.59 20.02 17.27
CA ALA A 688 5.58 21.43 16.91
C ALA A 688 5.24 22.30 18.12
N GLN A 689 5.94 23.42 18.26
CA GLN A 689 5.72 24.43 19.29
C GLN A 689 5.10 25.72 18.69
N PRO A 690 4.46 26.57 19.49
CA PRO A 690 4.04 27.89 19.04
C PRO A 690 5.24 28.70 18.52
N GLY A 691 5.11 29.28 17.33
CA GLY A 691 6.18 29.97 16.60
C GLY A 691 6.88 29.11 15.54
N ASP A 692 6.79 27.77 15.60
CA ASP A 692 7.34 26.91 14.56
C ASP A 692 6.63 27.17 13.22
N ARG A 693 7.29 26.87 12.10
CA ARG A 693 6.72 26.97 10.75
C ARG A 693 6.56 25.59 10.15
N MET A 694 5.37 25.28 9.67
CA MET A 694 5.08 24.02 8.98
C MET A 694 4.87 24.29 7.50
N PHE A 695 5.69 23.64 6.67
CA PHE A 695 5.50 23.63 5.23
C PHE A 695 4.79 22.34 4.85
N ILE A 696 3.67 22.43 4.14
CA ILE A 696 2.91 21.27 3.66
C ILE A 696 2.84 21.25 2.13
N THR A 697 2.95 20.07 1.52
CA THR A 697 2.60 19.82 0.12
C THR A 697 1.70 18.60 0.07
N VAL A 698 0.89 18.47 -0.98
CA VAL A 698 0.09 17.27 -1.23
C VAL A 698 0.54 16.62 -2.54
N SER A 699 0.47 15.29 -2.60
CA SER A 699 0.82 14.48 -3.76
C SER A 699 -0.15 13.31 -3.82
N GLY A 700 -1.17 13.41 -4.70
CA GLY A 700 -2.33 12.52 -4.67
C GLY A 700 -3.19 12.77 -3.42
N ASP A 701 -3.49 11.72 -2.67
CA ASP A 701 -4.16 11.76 -1.36
C ASP A 701 -3.17 11.94 -0.19
N ARG A 702 -1.86 11.93 -0.42
CA ARG A 702 -0.85 12.01 0.64
C ARG A 702 -0.41 13.45 0.88
N LEU A 703 -0.39 13.86 2.15
CA LEU A 703 0.17 15.13 2.60
C LEU A 703 1.59 14.89 3.13
N ASP A 704 2.57 15.56 2.54
CA ASP A 704 3.93 15.70 3.05
C ASP A 704 4.01 16.96 3.92
N ALA A 705 4.78 16.90 5.01
CA ALA A 705 4.91 18.02 5.94
C ALA A 705 6.32 18.12 6.52
N ARG A 706 6.88 19.34 6.51
CA ARG A 706 8.22 19.66 7.02
C ARG A 706 8.14 20.77 8.07
N LYS A 707 8.59 20.48 9.28
CA LYS A 707 8.77 21.47 10.35
C LYS A 707 10.08 22.24 10.19
N LEU A 708 10.00 23.55 10.31
CA LEU A 708 11.13 24.46 10.50
C LEU A 708 10.98 25.13 11.88
N PRO A 709 11.88 24.87 12.84
CA PRO A 709 11.75 25.41 14.20
C PRO A 709 11.78 26.94 14.27
N ALA A 710 11.17 27.48 15.32
CA ALA A 710 11.25 28.89 15.73
C ALA A 710 12.65 29.27 16.26
N GLY A 711 13.68 29.20 15.42
CA GLY A 711 15.04 29.62 15.78
C GLY A 711 15.10 31.13 16.09
N ASP A 712 16.02 31.55 16.96
CA ASP A 712 16.36 32.96 17.12
C ASP A 712 17.09 33.45 15.87
N LEU A 713 16.40 34.28 15.09
CA LEU A 713 16.91 34.88 13.86
C LEU A 713 17.39 36.32 14.05
N SER A 714 17.36 36.86 15.27
CA SER A 714 17.68 38.28 15.53
C SER A 714 19.07 38.69 15.03
N GLY A 715 20.07 37.81 15.19
CA GLY A 715 21.44 38.00 14.70
C GLY A 715 21.67 37.66 13.22
N HIS A 716 20.66 37.21 12.47
CA HIS A 716 20.80 36.90 11.05
C HIS A 716 20.56 38.14 10.17
N PRO A 717 21.29 38.30 9.04
CA PRO A 717 21.06 39.40 8.11
C PRO A 717 19.64 39.33 7.51
N PRO A 718 18.96 40.45 7.21
CA PRO A 718 17.54 40.43 6.86
C PRO A 718 17.19 39.56 5.64
N ALA A 719 18.08 39.50 4.64
CA ALA A 719 17.92 38.60 3.49
C ALA A 719 17.88 37.10 3.88
N ALA A 720 18.67 36.69 4.88
CA ALA A 720 18.62 35.33 5.41
C ALA A 720 17.36 35.07 6.24
N ARG A 721 16.81 36.10 6.91
CA ARG A 721 15.51 36.01 7.60
C ARG A 721 14.37 35.85 6.59
N ALA A 722 14.38 36.61 5.49
CA ALA A 722 13.45 36.45 4.37
C ALA A 722 13.52 35.05 3.73
N LEU A 723 14.73 34.50 3.53
CA LEU A 723 14.90 33.12 3.04
C LEU A 723 14.40 32.07 4.02
N HIS A 724 14.61 32.26 5.32
CA HIS A 724 14.09 31.34 6.34
C HIS A 724 12.55 31.31 6.34
N LEU A 725 11.88 32.44 6.06
CA LEU A 725 10.42 32.52 5.94
C LEU A 725 9.84 31.71 4.75
N ILE A 726 10.65 31.34 3.75
CA ILE A 726 10.26 30.44 2.64
C ILE A 726 10.78 29.01 2.79
N GLY A 727 11.39 28.67 3.93
CA GLY A 727 11.92 27.33 4.20
C GLY A 727 13.35 27.10 3.71
N TYR A 728 14.06 28.15 3.28
CA TYR A 728 15.45 28.06 2.83
C TYR A 728 16.42 28.48 3.95
N THR A 729 17.20 27.53 4.46
CA THR A 729 18.04 27.71 5.65
C THR A 729 19.54 27.84 5.36
N ALA A 730 19.98 27.61 4.11
CA ALA A 730 21.38 27.75 3.73
C ALA A 730 21.79 29.24 3.65
N PRO A 731 23.05 29.58 3.97
CA PRO A 731 23.54 30.95 3.83
C PRO A 731 23.57 31.37 2.37
N ALA A 732 23.15 32.60 2.10
CA ALA A 732 23.16 33.22 0.77
C ALA A 732 23.46 34.71 0.88
N ALA A 733 24.12 35.28 -0.14
CA ALA A 733 24.27 36.72 -0.29
C ALA A 733 22.93 37.36 -0.71
N THR A 734 22.76 38.67 -0.52
CA THR A 734 21.49 39.37 -0.81
C THR A 734 21.02 39.18 -2.26
N GLU A 735 21.92 39.26 -3.25
CA GLU A 735 21.57 39.03 -4.66
C GLU A 735 21.11 37.60 -4.96
N GLU A 736 21.75 36.60 -4.32
CA GLU A 736 21.36 35.20 -4.42
C GLU A 736 20.00 34.97 -3.73
N ALA A 737 19.76 35.63 -2.60
CA ALA A 737 18.49 35.57 -1.89
C ALA A 737 17.33 36.11 -2.74
N LEU A 738 17.54 37.23 -3.44
CA LEU A 738 16.55 37.80 -4.38
C LEU A 738 16.24 36.84 -5.54
N ARG A 739 17.27 36.27 -6.18
CA ARG A 739 17.09 35.27 -7.25
C ARG A 739 16.35 34.02 -6.74
N ILE A 740 16.73 33.49 -5.58
CA ILE A 740 16.01 32.36 -4.95
C ILE A 740 14.54 32.72 -4.70
N LEU A 741 14.25 33.91 -4.15
CA LEU A 741 12.88 34.34 -3.86
C LEU A 741 12.04 34.52 -5.13
N SER A 742 12.60 35.12 -6.20
CA SER A 742 11.95 35.19 -7.53
C SER A 742 11.55 33.80 -8.02
N ARG A 743 12.50 32.86 -8.07
CA ARG A 743 12.24 31.47 -8.53
C ARG A 743 11.25 30.69 -7.66
N ARG A 744 11.02 31.12 -6.42
CA ARG A 744 10.15 30.46 -5.43
C ARG A 744 8.70 30.92 -5.49
N ILE A 745 8.42 32.11 -6.03
CA ILE A 745 7.07 32.65 -6.15
C ILE A 745 6.52 32.63 -7.59
N THR A 746 7.35 32.29 -8.59
CA THR A 746 6.96 32.18 -10.02
C THR A 746 6.75 30.73 -10.46
N ASP A 747 5.80 30.51 -11.38
CA ASP A 747 5.36 29.16 -11.77
C ASP A 747 6.38 28.41 -12.65
N ASN A 748 7.10 29.12 -13.52
CA ASN A 748 8.17 28.55 -14.34
C ASN A 748 9.54 28.51 -13.64
N GLY A 749 9.67 29.01 -12.40
CA GLY A 749 10.96 29.18 -11.74
C GLY A 749 11.89 30.17 -12.45
N ASP A 750 11.30 31.16 -13.12
CA ASP A 750 12.00 32.18 -13.88
C ASP A 750 12.51 33.33 -12.99
N GLU A 751 13.56 33.99 -13.45
CA GLU A 751 14.24 35.12 -12.79
C GLU A 751 13.68 36.48 -13.21
N SER A 752 12.50 36.50 -13.84
CA SER A 752 11.79 37.71 -14.28
C SER A 752 11.47 38.73 -13.18
N LEU A 753 11.49 38.33 -11.89
CA LEU A 753 11.37 39.22 -10.73
C LEU A 753 12.70 39.40 -9.98
N SER A 754 13.85 39.34 -10.67
CA SER A 754 15.15 39.62 -10.05
C SER A 754 15.40 41.09 -9.74
N ASP A 755 14.58 42.01 -10.28
CA ASP A 755 14.58 43.40 -9.82
C ASP A 755 14.00 43.49 -8.40
N PRO A 756 14.71 44.09 -7.43
CA PRO A 756 14.26 44.13 -6.03
C PRO A 756 12.90 44.81 -5.83
N GLN A 757 12.60 45.85 -6.61
CA GLN A 757 11.36 46.61 -6.46
C GLN A 757 10.17 45.82 -7.01
N ALA A 758 10.33 45.20 -8.20
CA ALA A 758 9.33 44.30 -8.77
C ALA A 758 9.04 43.08 -7.85
N LEU A 759 10.07 42.53 -7.19
CA LEU A 759 9.91 41.45 -6.21
C LEU A 759 9.12 41.88 -4.97
N LEU A 760 9.39 43.06 -4.43
CA LEU A 760 8.66 43.62 -3.28
C LEU A 760 7.19 43.88 -3.63
N GLU A 761 6.90 44.42 -4.81
CA GLU A 761 5.54 44.63 -5.30
C GLU A 761 4.79 43.31 -5.50
N ALA A 762 5.45 42.28 -6.07
CA ALA A 762 4.87 40.96 -6.22
C ALA A 762 4.56 40.27 -4.88
N LEU A 763 5.46 40.36 -3.89
CA LEU A 763 5.25 39.82 -2.54
C LEU A 763 4.11 40.55 -1.81
N SER A 764 4.04 41.88 -1.91
CA SER A 764 2.95 42.68 -1.33
C SER A 764 1.59 42.33 -1.96
N MET A 765 1.53 42.22 -3.29
CA MET A 765 0.32 41.81 -4.02
C MET A 765 -0.16 40.39 -3.66
N ARG A 766 0.77 39.48 -3.32
CA ARG A 766 0.46 38.14 -2.79
C ARG A 766 0.03 38.13 -1.33
N GLY A 767 0.34 39.19 -0.56
CA GLY A 767 0.12 39.25 0.90
C GLY A 767 1.28 38.71 1.75
N ASP A 768 2.46 38.48 1.15
CA ASP A 768 3.69 38.02 1.82
C ASP A 768 4.46 39.20 2.47
N GLU A 769 3.74 40.03 3.24
CA GLU A 769 4.27 41.28 3.83
C GLU A 769 5.40 41.08 4.84
N ASP A 770 5.45 39.91 5.50
CA ASP A 770 6.54 39.52 6.41
C ASP A 770 7.86 39.34 5.65
N ILE A 771 7.82 38.69 4.48
CA ILE A 771 8.97 38.53 3.59
C ILE A 771 9.36 39.89 2.98
N ALA A 772 8.37 40.67 2.53
CA ALA A 772 8.61 42.01 1.98
C ALA A 772 9.17 42.99 3.03
N GLY A 773 8.81 42.85 4.32
CA GLY A 773 9.38 43.63 5.43
C GLY A 773 10.86 43.33 5.68
N GLU A 774 11.23 42.05 5.67
CA GLU A 774 12.62 41.62 5.81
C GLU A 774 13.48 42.01 4.60
N LEU A 775 12.96 41.88 3.38
CA LEU A 775 13.66 42.34 2.17
C LEU A 775 13.87 43.85 2.12
N ARG A 776 12.85 44.66 2.45
CA ARG A 776 13.01 46.11 2.60
C ARG A 776 14.13 46.44 3.59
N SER A 777 14.16 45.74 4.72
CA SER A 777 15.20 45.91 5.74
C SER A 777 16.60 45.53 5.24
N ALA A 778 16.72 44.54 4.34
CA ALA A 778 17.99 44.19 3.70
C ALA A 778 18.49 45.27 2.74
N MET A 779 17.59 45.87 1.96
CA MET A 779 17.91 46.95 1.00
C MET A 779 18.34 48.24 1.70
N PHE A 780 17.72 48.58 2.84
CA PHE A 780 18.16 49.73 3.66
C PHE A 780 19.47 49.48 4.43
N ALA A 781 19.87 48.22 4.64
CA ALA A 781 21.12 47.85 5.31
C ALA A 781 22.33 47.69 4.36
N THR A 782 22.13 47.91 3.05
CA THR A 782 23.19 47.86 2.03
C THR A 782 23.57 49.24 1.47
N HIS A 783 23.01 50.31 2.06
CA HIS A 783 23.38 51.72 1.89
C HIS A 783 23.96 52.29 3.19
#